data_AF-A0AA38SI08-F1
#
_entry.id   AF-A0AA38SI08-F1
#
_cell.length_a   1.000
_cell.length_b   1.000
_cell.length_c   1.000
_cell.angle_alpha   90.00
_cell.angle_beta   90.00
_cell.angle_gamma   90.00
#
_symmetry.space_group_name_H-M   'P 1'
#
loop_
_entity.id
_entity.type
_entity.pdbx_description
1 polymer ?
#
loop_
_entity_poly.entity_id
_entity_poly.type
_entity_poly.pdbx_seq_one_letter_code
_entity_poly.pdbx_strand_id
1 'polypeptide(L)'
;MRYTGIHHTWCQKPKEEAGLRRKLDRVMSNTSFTADFNNASVVFMPRGISDHSPSLLTFSSGVKKRRPGFKFDNFLVQNPRFRQIVSEIWNMHVDGNFMFRVTSRLKLLKKPLANLRNTYGDLSLRVKKAKQELDVIQLACDLDHSNLALRDDLVASRLAYTQARFDEELAAMQRAKVKWLREGDSNTRFFHMLIKEQRHSQQIHAIRNMSGSYVYDDDVPVAFLDHLKSIIGTTDQTIDPRVPEGLLTKTLLMEDANFMIRQFSDNDIKEAMFGIGNEKAPGPDGYSAKFFKATWDIVGKDVSIAIHNFFYRSHLVGELNHTLLCLLPKSPNASSVSDFRPIACCTVLYKCISKMLVARIKPVLDELVSRTQSAFIPGRKITDNILMAHELVVGYHLHVGQPRCAFKIDIRKAYDMVSWEFLINMLTGFGFHPALVRWIKEMITTPSFSIALNGEVSGFFRGARGIRQGDPLSPYLFTLVMEGFSLLFRKCIQEAADFRFHKGCQDLDITHLCFADDLFVFTYGDVGSVEILKRALHLFAKHSGLSANLQKSEVFFGNVSSEMQTAILNCLPFSMGSLPIRYLGVPLSPVTLRVADYGVLITKVKARIGNWKAKFLSFAGRKQLIISVLQSLNLYWMAIFLFPSAVIHSIEALFRDFLWAQGNSSKGKCKVAWELVCRPLRNGGLGFKRLTTWNRALIMKHLWDILTNRDSLWVTWIRRFCIGELGVWRARCLSKWSWILRKVMSIRDDVRQFVHVQIGNGRTTHAWEDNWIMDAPLSSVVSYRLIHDSGFNANDSVFDVVSQLHDSWPTEWINRFPVFSSFQLPILDPNQRDLVYWDSDLSGSFSVREAYQTFDGVRSVVPCVGFGKYGYVPNLQNHIQHQSVWFKGHIPKHSFCLWIACLNRLPTQDRIHTWKQDPPDMLCSLCGTCPDSHEHLFFECNYSKAVWKKIRMEVHWTTIPDDWNGIMNTISNHASGHKLHKLTLAASVYMVWRERNNRLFTDKKKPPEQVAKDIKAVVMLRMEGHDPATSLPLCLFWLVNAWFCFVFLLFGDVVFWDMDTSGMFSVCNAYQSLDGQHPAVPWYLSVWFKGHIPKHSFCLWVACLNRLPTQDRIYNWKQNPPDMREVNWLNFPNRWVDIMVAISDHSSAPKLLMHKLTLAASVYMVWRERNNRLFSDKKKPPEQLVKDIKDVVFMRLGDKRVQ
;
A
#
# COMPACT_ATOMS: atom_id res chain seq x y z
N MET A 1 18.94 -14.26 -21.44
CA MET A 1 18.74 -13.87 -22.85
C MET A 1 17.50 -14.62 -23.36
N ARG A 2 16.60 -13.97 -24.10
CA ARG A 2 15.44 -14.59 -24.76
C ARG A 2 15.93 -15.45 -25.94
N TYR A 3 15.30 -16.60 -26.14
CA TYR A 3 15.56 -17.45 -27.30
C TYR A 3 14.27 -17.84 -28.02
N THR A 4 14.35 -18.08 -29.32
CA THR A 4 13.27 -18.59 -30.17
C THR A 4 13.73 -19.85 -30.91
N GLY A 5 12.83 -20.52 -31.65
CA GLY A 5 13.14 -21.74 -32.39
C GLY A 5 12.80 -23.03 -31.64
N ILE A 6 13.44 -24.15 -32.00
CA ILE A 6 13.01 -25.48 -31.52
C ILE A 6 13.28 -25.71 -30.02
N HIS A 7 12.28 -26.30 -29.35
CA HIS A 7 12.31 -26.47 -27.90
C HIS A 7 13.30 -27.55 -27.45
N HIS A 8 13.38 -28.67 -28.16
CA HIS A 8 14.33 -29.74 -27.85
C HIS A 8 15.51 -29.60 -28.78
N THR A 9 16.68 -29.31 -28.23
CA THR A 9 17.87 -29.06 -29.06
C THR A 9 18.68 -30.31 -29.35
N TRP A 10 18.42 -31.39 -28.60
CA TRP A 10 19.06 -32.68 -28.79
C TRP A 10 18.03 -33.78 -29.01
N CYS A 11 18.35 -34.74 -29.86
CA CYS A 11 17.53 -35.93 -30.12
C CYS A 11 18.39 -37.17 -30.27
N GLN A 12 18.07 -38.21 -29.52
CA GLN A 12 18.65 -39.52 -29.72
C GLN A 12 18.19 -40.09 -31.08
N LYS A 13 19.10 -40.74 -31.82
CA LYS A 13 18.71 -41.54 -33.00
C LYS A 13 17.68 -42.59 -32.55
N PRO A 14 16.52 -42.71 -33.23
CA PRO A 14 15.48 -43.63 -32.80
C PRO A 14 15.98 -45.07 -32.83
N LYS A 15 15.82 -45.81 -31.72
CA LYS A 15 15.75 -47.27 -31.75
C LYS A 15 14.27 -47.61 -31.76
N GLU A 16 13.79 -47.89 -32.96
CA GLU A 16 12.51 -48.49 -33.34
C GLU A 16 11.19 -47.78 -33.01
N GLU A 17 10.98 -46.99 -31.94
CA GLU A 17 9.66 -46.31 -31.80
C GLU A 17 9.63 -45.06 -30.88
N ALA A 18 10.23 -43.96 -31.37
CA ALA A 18 10.35 -42.62 -30.75
C ALA A 18 11.64 -42.38 -29.94
N GLY A 19 12.55 -41.58 -30.53
CA GLY A 19 13.81 -41.17 -29.90
C GLY A 19 13.63 -40.12 -28.79
N LEU A 20 14.43 -40.25 -27.73
CA LEU A 20 14.46 -39.33 -26.60
C LEU A 20 14.87 -37.92 -27.03
N ARG A 21 14.09 -36.90 -26.67
CA ARG A 21 14.37 -35.49 -27.01
C ARG A 21 14.66 -34.69 -25.73
N ARG A 22 15.75 -33.93 -25.70
CA ARG A 22 16.14 -33.10 -24.53
C ARG A 22 16.63 -31.72 -24.96
N LYS A 23 16.53 -30.71 -24.07
CA LYS A 23 17.17 -29.40 -24.24
C LYS A 23 18.55 -29.43 -23.57
N LEU A 24 19.59 -29.74 -24.34
CA LEU A 24 20.97 -29.77 -23.83
C LEU A 24 21.73 -28.48 -24.11
N ASP A 25 21.48 -27.84 -25.25
CA ASP A 25 22.24 -26.69 -25.74
C ASP A 25 21.74 -25.38 -25.14
N ARG A 26 22.69 -24.57 -24.65
CA ARG A 26 22.41 -23.31 -23.93
C ARG A 26 23.37 -22.22 -24.37
N VAL A 27 22.83 -21.04 -24.66
CA VAL A 27 23.61 -19.80 -24.84
C VAL A 27 23.51 -18.99 -23.56
N MET A 28 24.65 -18.70 -22.93
CA MET A 28 24.73 -17.96 -21.68
C MET A 28 25.35 -16.57 -21.93
N SER A 29 24.81 -15.54 -21.29
CA SER A 29 25.37 -14.18 -21.33
C SER A 29 25.48 -13.60 -19.94
N ASN A 30 26.57 -12.87 -19.71
CA ASN A 30 26.76 -12.13 -18.48
C ASN A 30 26.07 -10.75 -18.55
N THR A 31 26.08 -10.04 -17.43
CA THR A 31 25.40 -8.75 -17.32
C THR A 31 26.09 -7.60 -18.03
N SER A 32 27.39 -7.73 -18.35
CA SER A 32 28.09 -6.75 -19.18
C SER A 32 27.65 -6.92 -20.63
N PHE A 33 27.70 -8.16 -21.13
CA PHE A 33 27.29 -8.51 -22.49
C PHE A 33 25.88 -8.04 -22.82
N THR A 34 24.91 -8.27 -21.92
CA THR A 34 23.53 -7.79 -22.11
C THR A 34 23.36 -6.29 -21.98
N ALA A 35 24.30 -5.59 -21.32
CA ALA A 35 24.30 -4.14 -21.23
C ALA A 35 24.86 -3.47 -22.49
N ASP A 36 25.82 -4.13 -23.14
CA ASP A 36 26.53 -3.68 -24.35
C ASP A 36 25.78 -4.10 -25.62
N PHE A 37 25.23 -5.32 -25.66
CA PHE A 37 24.47 -5.89 -26.78
C PHE A 37 22.99 -6.10 -26.39
N ASN A 38 22.29 -4.99 -26.21
CA ASN A 38 20.89 -4.96 -25.79
C ASN A 38 19.89 -5.57 -26.80
N ASN A 39 20.30 -5.76 -28.06
CA ASN A 39 19.47 -6.35 -29.12
C ASN A 39 19.89 -7.78 -29.48
N ALA A 40 20.80 -8.39 -28.72
CA ALA A 40 21.22 -9.77 -28.97
C ALA A 40 20.08 -10.75 -28.72
N SER A 41 19.79 -11.60 -29.71
CA SER A 41 18.78 -12.65 -29.63
C SER A 41 19.34 -14.00 -30.08
N VAL A 42 18.78 -15.09 -29.55
CA VAL A 42 19.24 -16.45 -29.86
C VAL A 42 18.13 -17.20 -30.57
N VAL A 43 18.43 -17.80 -31.71
CA VAL A 43 17.51 -18.67 -32.45
C VAL A 43 18.07 -20.09 -32.48
N PHE A 44 17.33 -21.05 -31.91
CA PHE A 44 17.67 -22.47 -32.02
C PHE A 44 17.04 -23.02 -33.32
N MET A 45 17.89 -23.24 -34.32
CA MET A 45 17.47 -23.68 -35.65
C MET A 45 17.13 -25.17 -35.68
N PRO A 46 16.34 -25.66 -36.65
CA PRO A 46 16.14 -27.09 -36.84
C PRO A 46 17.47 -27.84 -36.97
N ARG A 47 17.56 -29.01 -36.32
CA ARG A 47 18.78 -29.83 -36.23
C ARG A 47 19.35 -30.33 -37.56
N GLY A 48 18.55 -30.34 -38.63
CA GLY A 48 18.95 -30.90 -39.92
C GLY A 48 19.40 -32.35 -39.77
N ILE A 49 20.63 -32.65 -40.20
CA ILE A 49 21.29 -33.96 -40.09
C ILE A 49 21.99 -34.22 -38.74
N SER A 50 22.11 -33.20 -37.87
CA SER A 50 22.74 -33.33 -36.56
C SER A 50 21.76 -33.87 -35.51
N ASP A 51 22.28 -34.53 -34.48
CA ASP A 51 21.53 -34.84 -33.27
C ASP A 51 21.39 -33.63 -32.35
N HIS A 52 22.17 -32.56 -32.58
CA HIS A 52 22.10 -31.26 -31.93
C HIS A 52 21.51 -30.17 -32.83
N SER A 53 21.01 -29.10 -32.22
CA SER A 53 20.38 -27.98 -32.91
C SER A 53 21.32 -26.77 -32.96
N PRO A 54 21.59 -26.20 -34.14
CA PRO A 54 22.42 -25.01 -34.25
C PRO A 54 21.83 -23.86 -33.44
N SER A 55 22.68 -23.16 -32.69
CA SER A 55 22.30 -21.97 -31.91
C SER A 55 22.85 -20.72 -32.59
N LEU A 56 21.97 -19.95 -33.23
CA LEU A 56 22.35 -18.72 -33.92
C LEU A 56 22.17 -17.52 -32.98
N LEU A 57 23.28 -16.85 -32.65
CA LEU A 57 23.26 -15.57 -31.94
C LEU A 57 23.22 -14.43 -32.97
N THR A 58 22.10 -13.73 -33.05
CA THR A 58 21.93 -12.58 -33.95
C THR A 58 22.10 -11.27 -33.22
N PHE A 59 22.79 -10.33 -33.88
CA PHE A 59 22.88 -8.93 -33.48
C PHE A 59 22.13 -8.10 -34.53
N SER A 60 21.12 -7.35 -34.12
CA SER A 60 20.41 -6.45 -35.04
C SER A 60 21.31 -5.26 -35.41
N SER A 61 22.10 -5.38 -36.48
CA SER A 61 22.83 -4.27 -37.08
C SER A 61 21.87 -3.44 -37.94
N GLY A 62 21.53 -2.23 -37.49
CA GLY A 62 20.65 -1.32 -38.22
C GLY A 62 19.31 -1.09 -37.53
N VAL A 63 19.32 -0.35 -36.42
CA VAL A 63 18.08 0.21 -35.87
C VAL A 63 17.64 1.33 -36.80
N LYS A 64 16.66 1.11 -37.69
CA LYS A 64 15.86 2.22 -38.23
C LYS A 64 15.43 3.04 -37.01
N LYS A 65 15.72 4.35 -36.96
CA LYS A 65 15.26 5.24 -35.89
C LYS A 65 13.72 5.33 -35.97
N ARG A 66 13.06 4.33 -35.38
CA ARG A 66 11.60 4.25 -35.26
C ARG A 66 11.14 5.44 -34.40
N ARG A 67 10.21 6.25 -34.90
CA ARG A 67 9.72 7.45 -34.19
C ARG A 67 8.67 7.02 -33.16
N PRO A 68 8.98 7.03 -31.85
CA PRO A 68 8.00 6.66 -30.85
C PRO A 68 6.87 7.70 -30.80
N GLY A 69 5.63 7.24 -30.58
CA GLY A 69 4.50 8.14 -30.33
C GLY A 69 4.71 9.01 -29.09
N PHE A 70 4.02 10.16 -29.05
CA PHE A 70 4.07 11.09 -27.91
C PHE A 70 3.66 10.41 -26.61
N LYS A 71 4.47 10.60 -25.56
CA LYS A 71 4.16 10.20 -24.17
C LYS A 71 4.61 11.31 -23.23
N PHE A 72 3.73 11.71 -22.33
CA PHE A 72 4.01 12.75 -21.36
C PHE A 72 4.98 12.24 -20.28
N ASP A 73 6.13 12.91 -20.15
CA ASP A 73 7.09 12.66 -19.08
C ASP A 73 6.68 13.47 -17.83
N ASN A 74 6.44 12.79 -16.71
CA ASN A 74 5.81 13.38 -15.52
C ASN A 74 6.69 14.44 -14.82
N PHE A 75 8.01 14.42 -15.04
CA PHE A 75 8.93 15.41 -14.47
C PHE A 75 8.73 16.81 -15.09
N LEU A 76 8.17 16.90 -16.30
CA LEU A 76 7.92 18.19 -16.97
C LEU A 76 6.98 19.09 -16.17
N VAL A 77 6.15 18.53 -15.30
CA VAL A 77 5.26 19.28 -14.39
C VAL A 77 6.02 20.27 -13.51
N GLN A 78 7.29 19.98 -13.18
CA GLN A 78 8.11 20.85 -12.34
C GLN A 78 8.74 22.02 -13.11
N ASN A 79 8.67 22.01 -14.44
CA ASN A 79 9.22 23.10 -15.24
C ASN A 79 8.31 24.33 -15.14
N PRO A 80 8.83 25.54 -14.81
CA PRO A 80 8.02 26.76 -14.73
C PRO A 80 7.24 27.07 -16.02
N ARG A 81 7.82 26.82 -17.20
CA ARG A 81 7.19 27.03 -18.50
C ARG A 81 6.08 26.04 -18.83
N PHE A 82 6.01 24.90 -18.14
CA PHE A 82 4.99 23.88 -18.41
C PHE A 82 3.57 24.44 -18.25
N ARG A 83 3.29 25.13 -17.14
CA ARG A 83 1.97 25.72 -16.88
C ARG A 83 1.64 26.82 -17.87
N GLN A 84 2.62 27.64 -18.22
CA GLN A 84 2.45 28.71 -19.21
C GLN A 84 2.04 28.14 -20.58
N ILE A 85 2.78 27.15 -21.09
CA ILE A 85 2.49 26.49 -22.38
C ILE A 85 1.08 25.89 -22.38
N VAL A 86 0.69 25.26 -21.27
CA VAL A 86 -0.66 24.69 -21.13
C VAL A 86 -1.69 25.81 -21.20
N SER A 87 -1.54 26.89 -20.43
CA SER A 87 -2.49 28.02 -20.43
C SER A 87 -2.62 28.69 -21.79
N GLU A 88 -1.50 28.96 -22.49
CA GLU A 88 -1.51 29.62 -23.80
C GLU A 88 -2.32 28.83 -24.82
N ILE A 89 -2.09 27.52 -24.90
CA ILE A 89 -2.78 26.65 -25.87
C ILE A 89 -4.23 26.38 -25.43
N TRP A 90 -4.49 26.29 -24.14
CA TRP A 90 -5.84 26.06 -23.64
C TRP A 90 -6.77 27.26 -23.84
N ASN A 91 -6.21 28.48 -23.88
CA ASN A 91 -6.93 29.70 -24.20
C ASN A 91 -7.20 29.89 -25.70
N MET A 92 -6.60 29.07 -26.58
CA MET A 92 -6.90 29.11 -28.01
C MET A 92 -8.37 28.72 -28.27
N HIS A 93 -8.99 29.44 -29.21
CA HIS A 93 -10.33 29.12 -29.68
C HIS A 93 -10.29 27.83 -30.51
N VAL A 94 -11.22 26.93 -30.21
CA VAL A 94 -11.41 25.67 -30.94
C VAL A 94 -12.90 25.45 -31.06
N ASP A 95 -13.38 25.31 -32.29
CA ASP A 95 -14.77 25.02 -32.61
C ASP A 95 -15.10 23.53 -32.48
N GLY A 96 -16.37 23.25 -32.20
CA GLY A 96 -16.92 21.89 -32.11
C GLY A 96 -17.47 21.52 -30.73
N ASN A 97 -17.90 20.27 -30.58
CA ASN A 97 -18.43 19.75 -29.30
C ASN A 97 -17.37 19.88 -28.19
N PHE A 98 -17.79 20.16 -26.95
CA PHE A 98 -16.96 20.19 -25.74
C PHE A 98 -15.91 19.07 -25.65
N MET A 99 -16.26 17.82 -25.96
CA MET A 99 -15.29 16.72 -25.99
C MET A 99 -14.24 16.89 -27.07
N PHE A 100 -14.65 17.30 -28.28
CA PHE A 100 -13.76 17.57 -29.41
C PHE A 100 -12.81 18.75 -29.12
N ARG A 101 -13.29 19.79 -28.42
CA ARG A 101 -12.47 20.93 -28.00
C ARG A 101 -11.35 20.48 -27.08
N VAL A 102 -11.65 19.63 -26.09
CA VAL A 102 -10.64 19.09 -25.17
C VAL A 102 -9.63 18.20 -25.91
N THR A 103 -10.07 17.26 -26.75
CA THR A 103 -9.16 16.37 -27.49
C THR A 103 -8.29 17.13 -28.49
N SER A 104 -8.83 18.16 -29.14
CA SER A 104 -8.10 19.04 -30.05
C SER A 104 -7.03 19.87 -29.33
N ARG A 105 -7.34 20.47 -28.18
CA ARG A 105 -6.35 21.19 -27.36
C ARG A 105 -5.24 20.25 -26.85
N LEU A 106 -5.60 19.04 -26.42
CA LEU A 106 -4.61 18.01 -26.06
C LEU A 106 -3.72 17.61 -27.24
N LYS A 107 -4.25 17.58 -28.47
CA LYS A 107 -3.47 17.33 -29.69
C LYS A 107 -2.51 18.48 -29.99
N LEU A 108 -2.96 19.73 -29.89
CA LEU A 108 -2.14 20.93 -30.08
C LEU A 108 -0.98 21.01 -29.07
N LEU A 109 -1.21 20.56 -27.82
CA LEU A 109 -0.20 20.52 -26.78
C LEU A 109 0.97 19.56 -27.03
N LYS A 110 0.81 18.54 -27.89
CA LYS A 110 1.84 17.49 -28.06
C LYS A 110 3.17 18.04 -28.55
N LYS A 111 3.16 18.91 -29.58
CA LYS A 111 4.39 19.44 -30.20
C LYS A 111 5.12 20.42 -29.26
N PRO A 112 4.45 21.40 -28.63
CA PRO A 112 5.08 22.29 -27.64
C PRO A 112 5.66 21.56 -26.42
N LEU A 113 4.94 20.56 -25.88
CA LEU A 113 5.45 19.76 -24.77
C LEU A 113 6.60 18.83 -25.19
N ALA A 114 6.59 18.30 -26.41
CA ALA A 114 7.72 17.56 -26.95
C ALA A 114 8.95 18.47 -27.13
N ASN A 115 8.77 19.70 -27.59
CA ASN A 115 9.83 20.69 -27.68
C ASN A 115 10.39 21.05 -26.30
N LEU A 116 9.51 21.27 -25.31
CA LEU A 116 9.90 21.51 -23.91
C LEU A 116 10.75 20.34 -23.40
N ARG A 117 10.34 19.10 -23.63
CA ARG A 117 11.12 17.90 -23.30
C ARG A 117 12.49 17.91 -23.99
N ASN A 118 12.53 18.27 -25.26
CA ASN A 118 13.77 18.30 -26.03
C ASN A 118 14.76 19.35 -25.52
N THR A 119 14.30 20.44 -24.88
CA THR A 119 15.22 21.41 -24.21
C THR A 119 16.07 20.78 -23.12
N TYR A 120 15.64 19.66 -22.53
CA TYR A 120 16.40 18.94 -21.51
C TYR A 120 17.51 18.05 -22.10
N GLY A 121 17.47 17.72 -23.39
CA GLY A 121 18.41 16.83 -24.05
C GLY A 121 18.47 15.42 -23.44
N ASP A 122 19.65 14.79 -23.48
CA ASP A 122 19.90 13.56 -22.71
C ASP A 122 20.06 13.93 -21.22
N LEU A 123 19.09 13.49 -20.40
CA LEU A 123 19.10 13.73 -18.96
C LEU A 123 20.41 13.28 -18.29
N SER A 124 20.97 12.14 -18.72
CA SER A 124 22.21 11.60 -18.16
C SER A 124 23.42 12.47 -18.54
N LEU A 125 23.44 13.04 -19.75
CA LEU A 125 24.47 13.99 -20.16
C LEU A 125 24.34 15.31 -19.42
N ARG A 126 23.10 15.78 -19.21
CA ARG A 126 22.83 17.00 -18.42
C ARG A 126 23.31 16.87 -16.98
N VAL A 127 23.05 15.73 -16.32
CA VAL A 127 23.57 15.45 -14.97
C VAL A 127 25.09 15.47 -14.95
N LYS A 128 25.77 14.92 -15.98
CA LYS A 128 27.23 14.97 -16.08
C LYS A 128 27.76 16.40 -16.24
N LYS A 129 27.16 17.21 -17.13
CA LYS A 129 27.57 18.60 -17.36
C LYS A 129 27.37 19.47 -16.12
N ALA A 130 26.18 19.41 -15.52
CA ALA A 130 25.89 20.16 -14.29
C ALA A 130 26.82 19.75 -13.12
N LYS A 131 27.27 18.48 -13.10
CA LYS A 131 28.29 18.05 -12.14
C LYS A 131 29.65 18.67 -12.44
N GLN A 132 30.09 18.67 -13.69
CA GLN A 132 31.37 19.25 -14.09
C GLN A 132 31.42 20.75 -13.77
N GLU A 133 30.35 21.49 -14.07
CA GLU A 133 30.22 22.91 -13.73
C GLU A 133 30.28 23.12 -12.21
N LEU A 134 29.56 22.31 -11.44
CA LEU A 134 29.62 22.33 -9.98
C LEU A 134 31.04 22.03 -9.45
N ASP A 135 31.72 21.04 -10.00
CA ASP A 135 33.08 20.66 -9.60
C ASP A 135 34.07 21.82 -9.90
N VAL A 136 33.93 22.51 -11.05
CA VAL A 136 34.74 23.69 -11.42
C VAL A 136 34.51 24.86 -10.46
N ILE A 137 33.25 25.21 -10.17
CA ILE A 137 32.93 26.32 -9.27
C ILE A 137 33.33 26.01 -7.82
N GLN A 138 33.24 24.75 -7.40
CA GLN A 138 33.75 24.32 -6.09
C GLN A 138 35.26 24.54 -5.99
N LEU A 139 36.03 24.16 -7.02
CA LEU A 139 37.47 24.40 -7.06
C LEU A 139 37.80 25.89 -7.09
N ALA A 140 37.03 26.71 -7.81
CA ALA A 140 37.21 28.17 -7.82
C ALA A 140 36.90 28.81 -6.46
N CYS A 141 35.84 28.37 -5.77
CA CYS A 141 35.53 28.81 -4.40
C CYS A 141 36.59 28.39 -3.37
N ASP A 142 37.23 27.23 -3.57
CA ASP A 142 38.33 26.77 -2.72
C ASP A 142 39.63 27.56 -2.97
N LEU A 143 39.76 28.27 -4.11
CA LEU A 143 40.88 29.16 -4.39
C LEU A 143 40.65 30.59 -3.87
N ASP A 144 39.41 31.10 -3.96
CA ASP A 144 39.03 32.43 -3.47
C ASP A 144 37.75 32.37 -2.61
N HIS A 145 37.95 32.15 -1.31
CA HIS A 145 36.90 31.92 -0.32
C HIS A 145 36.06 33.18 0.00
N SER A 146 36.59 34.36 -0.31
CA SER A 146 36.00 35.68 -0.02
C SER A 146 35.05 36.18 -1.11
N ASN A 147 35.09 35.56 -2.29
CA ASN A 147 34.33 36.01 -3.44
C ASN A 147 32.83 35.68 -3.30
N LEU A 148 32.03 36.72 -3.07
CA LEU A 148 30.57 36.60 -2.91
C LEU A 148 29.88 36.07 -4.19
N ALA A 149 30.35 36.46 -5.38
CA ALA A 149 29.78 36.01 -6.65
C ALA A 149 29.98 34.50 -6.86
N LEU A 150 31.17 33.98 -6.56
CA LEU A 150 31.44 32.53 -6.64
C LEU A 150 30.59 31.71 -5.66
N ARG A 151 30.24 32.28 -4.49
CA ARG A 151 29.34 31.63 -3.52
C ARG A 151 27.90 31.56 -4.04
N ASP A 152 27.42 32.61 -4.67
CA ASP A 152 26.09 32.62 -5.30
C ASP A 152 26.04 31.65 -6.49
N ASP A 153 27.08 31.61 -7.32
CA ASP A 153 27.23 30.65 -8.42
C ASP A 153 27.32 29.20 -7.92
N LEU A 154 27.95 28.97 -6.77
CA LEU A 154 28.01 27.65 -6.13
C LEU A 154 26.62 27.18 -5.68
N VAL A 155 25.80 28.06 -5.11
CA VAL A 155 24.41 27.75 -4.71
C VAL A 155 23.58 27.46 -5.95
N ALA A 156 23.67 28.29 -6.98
CA ALA A 156 22.95 28.12 -8.24
C ALA A 156 23.32 26.80 -8.94
N SER A 157 24.62 26.49 -9.03
CA SER A 157 25.13 25.27 -9.65
C SER A 157 24.77 24.01 -8.86
N ARG A 158 24.76 24.09 -7.52
CA ARG A 158 24.31 23.01 -6.65
C ARG A 158 22.82 22.74 -6.82
N LEU A 159 22.01 23.78 -6.93
CA LEU A 159 20.57 23.66 -7.20
C LEU A 159 20.34 23.04 -8.59
N ALA A 160 21.06 23.52 -9.61
CA ALA A 160 20.97 23.01 -10.98
C ALA A 160 21.34 21.53 -11.08
N TYR A 161 22.43 21.10 -10.43
CA TYR A 161 22.84 19.69 -10.36
C TYR A 161 21.79 18.82 -9.63
N THR A 162 21.27 19.32 -8.50
CA THR A 162 20.26 18.60 -7.70
C THR A 162 18.97 18.41 -8.50
N GLN A 163 18.51 19.46 -9.17
CA GLN A 163 17.32 19.41 -10.04
C GLN A 163 17.53 18.44 -11.20
N ALA A 164 18.69 18.50 -11.89
CA ALA A 164 18.99 17.60 -13.00
C ALA A 164 18.98 16.12 -12.57
N ARG A 165 19.54 15.82 -11.40
CA ARG A 165 19.54 14.46 -10.83
C ARG A 165 18.13 14.00 -10.45
N PHE A 166 17.33 14.90 -9.87
CA PHE A 166 15.95 14.60 -9.51
C PHE A 166 15.09 14.33 -10.76
N ASP A 167 15.27 15.10 -11.83
CA ASP A 167 14.57 14.90 -13.11
C ASP A 167 14.95 13.56 -13.76
N GLU A 168 16.24 13.20 -13.76
CA GLU A 168 16.73 11.89 -14.23
C GLU A 168 16.10 10.74 -13.42
N GLU A 169 16.05 10.87 -12.09
CA GLU A 169 15.45 9.87 -11.20
C GLU A 169 13.95 9.71 -11.44
N LEU A 170 13.19 10.81 -11.57
CA LEU A 170 11.76 10.76 -11.88
C LEU A 170 11.47 10.11 -13.24
N ALA A 171 12.24 10.47 -14.27
CA ALA A 171 12.11 9.87 -15.60
C ALA A 171 12.43 8.37 -15.59
N ALA A 172 13.49 7.97 -14.86
CA ALA A 172 13.85 6.57 -14.69
C ALA A 172 12.79 5.80 -13.89
N MET A 173 12.22 6.39 -12.84
CA MET A 173 11.16 5.79 -12.01
C MET A 173 9.88 5.55 -12.83
N GLN A 174 9.43 6.54 -13.60
CA GLN A 174 8.27 6.43 -14.48
C GLN A 174 8.45 5.31 -15.51
N ARG A 175 9.64 5.25 -16.15
CA ARG A 175 9.96 4.23 -17.16
C ARG A 175 10.10 2.83 -16.57
N ALA A 176 10.69 2.71 -15.39
CA ALA A 176 10.86 1.45 -14.67
C ALA A 176 9.55 0.91 -14.06
N LYS A 177 8.54 1.78 -13.89
CA LYS A 177 7.25 1.50 -13.21
C LYS A 177 7.44 0.96 -11.78
N VAL A 178 8.48 1.41 -11.08
CA VAL A 178 8.82 0.98 -9.71
C VAL A 178 8.31 2.00 -8.69
N LYS A 179 7.42 1.57 -7.78
CA LYS A 179 6.75 2.47 -6.81
C LYS A 179 7.44 2.59 -5.44
N TRP A 180 8.32 1.66 -5.07
CA TRP A 180 8.72 1.46 -3.67
C TRP A 180 9.99 2.22 -3.22
N LEU A 181 10.73 2.82 -4.16
CA LEU A 181 11.92 3.65 -3.88
C LEU A 181 11.51 5.10 -3.52
N ARG A 182 10.61 5.28 -2.56
CA ARG A 182 10.21 6.60 -2.06
C ARG A 182 11.21 7.22 -1.07
N GLU A 183 12.16 6.43 -0.55
CA GLU A 183 13.13 6.89 0.45
C GLU A 183 14.58 6.61 0.02
N GLY A 184 15.26 7.66 -0.43
CA GLY A 184 16.66 7.97 -0.14
C GLY A 184 17.81 7.08 -0.64
N ASP A 185 17.58 5.94 -1.31
CA ASP A 185 18.70 5.17 -1.89
C ASP A 185 19.20 5.75 -3.24
N SER A 186 18.45 6.69 -3.85
CA SER A 186 18.74 7.41 -5.12
C SER A 186 19.73 6.68 -6.03
N ASN A 187 19.27 5.53 -6.56
CA ASN A 187 20.09 4.58 -7.30
C ASN A 187 19.60 4.44 -8.75
N THR A 188 19.98 5.41 -9.58
CA THR A 188 19.62 5.41 -11.02
C THR A 188 20.17 4.18 -11.75
N ARG A 189 21.35 3.66 -11.36
CA ARG A 189 21.93 2.42 -11.91
C ARG A 189 20.97 1.22 -11.80
N PHE A 190 20.29 1.08 -10.68
CA PHE A 190 19.28 0.04 -10.49
C PHE A 190 18.12 0.19 -11.50
N PHE A 191 17.56 1.39 -11.65
CA PHE A 191 16.45 1.64 -12.57
C PHE A 191 16.87 1.44 -14.04
N HIS A 192 18.04 1.94 -14.45
CA HIS A 192 18.53 1.75 -15.83
C HIS A 192 18.71 0.27 -16.17
N MET A 193 19.25 -0.53 -15.24
CA MET A 193 19.38 -1.97 -15.45
C MET A 193 18.04 -2.68 -15.57
N LEU A 194 17.07 -2.32 -14.72
CA LEU A 194 15.72 -2.89 -14.77
C LEU A 194 14.98 -2.52 -16.06
N ILE A 195 15.13 -1.28 -16.54
CA ILE A 195 14.58 -0.83 -17.84
C ILE A 195 15.23 -1.61 -18.99
N LYS A 196 16.57 -1.80 -18.97
CA LYS A 196 17.28 -2.59 -20.00
C LYS A 196 16.78 -4.03 -20.04
N GLU A 197 16.64 -4.68 -18.88
CA GLU A 197 16.12 -6.05 -18.77
C GLU A 197 14.67 -6.19 -19.25
N GLN A 198 13.80 -5.24 -18.88
CA GLN A 198 12.43 -5.20 -19.36
C GLN A 198 12.36 -5.03 -20.88
N ARG A 199 13.17 -4.14 -21.47
CA ARG A 199 13.23 -3.95 -22.93
C ARG A 199 13.66 -5.24 -23.63
N HIS A 200 14.72 -5.89 -23.13
CA HIS A 200 15.18 -7.19 -23.65
C HIS A 200 14.09 -8.26 -23.58
N SER A 201 13.36 -8.30 -22.46
CA SER A 201 12.29 -9.29 -22.23
C SER A 201 10.99 -8.98 -22.97
N GLN A 202 10.76 -7.74 -23.41
CA GLN A 202 9.51 -7.32 -24.06
C GLN A 202 9.61 -7.25 -25.58
N GLN A 203 10.80 -7.16 -26.17
CA GLN A 203 10.98 -7.20 -27.62
C GLN A 203 10.55 -8.56 -28.20
N ILE A 204 9.68 -8.53 -29.20
CA ILE A 204 9.21 -9.71 -29.93
C ILE A 204 9.78 -9.63 -31.35
N HIS A 205 10.76 -10.48 -31.65
CA HIS A 205 11.43 -10.57 -32.97
C HIS A 205 10.83 -11.66 -33.86
N ALA A 206 10.29 -12.73 -33.26
CA ALA A 206 9.67 -13.81 -34.00
C ALA A 206 8.46 -14.35 -33.25
N ILE A 207 7.42 -14.76 -33.98
CA ILE A 207 6.21 -15.35 -33.41
C ILE A 207 5.62 -16.42 -34.33
N ARG A 208 5.04 -17.46 -33.74
CA ARG A 208 4.24 -18.44 -34.46
C ARG A 208 2.82 -17.92 -34.64
N ASN A 209 2.37 -17.84 -35.89
CA ASN A 209 1.00 -17.46 -36.24
C ASN A 209 0.00 -18.60 -35.95
N MET A 210 -1.28 -18.41 -36.28
CA MET A 210 -2.33 -19.42 -36.04
C MET A 210 -2.23 -20.65 -36.96
N SER A 211 -1.65 -20.53 -38.16
CA SER A 211 -1.42 -21.67 -39.06
C SER A 211 -0.19 -22.49 -38.67
N GLY A 212 0.56 -22.05 -37.67
CA GLY A 212 1.71 -22.76 -37.13
C GLY A 212 3.05 -22.37 -37.78
N SER A 213 3.09 -21.39 -38.68
CA SER A 213 4.29 -20.87 -39.32
C SER A 213 4.95 -19.77 -38.48
N TYR A 214 6.28 -19.67 -38.54
CA TYR A 214 7.03 -18.60 -37.89
C TYR A 214 7.07 -17.35 -38.76
N VAL A 215 6.83 -16.21 -38.12
CA VAL A 215 6.81 -14.87 -38.71
C VAL A 215 7.84 -14.03 -37.98
N TYR A 216 8.58 -13.19 -38.71
CA TYR A 216 9.74 -12.46 -38.21
C TYR A 216 9.60 -10.94 -38.41
N ASP A 217 10.18 -10.18 -37.47
CA ASP A 217 10.36 -8.73 -37.48
C ASP A 217 9.13 -7.92 -37.95
N ASP A 218 9.12 -7.46 -39.20
CA ASP A 218 8.13 -6.52 -39.73
C ASP A 218 6.75 -7.15 -39.98
N ASP A 219 6.68 -8.48 -40.09
CA ASP A 219 5.41 -9.22 -40.26
C ASP A 219 4.77 -9.61 -38.92
N VAL A 220 5.51 -9.49 -37.80
CA VAL A 220 5.02 -9.81 -36.45
C VAL A 220 3.79 -8.96 -36.08
N PRO A 221 3.76 -7.63 -36.29
CA PRO A 221 2.56 -6.82 -36.05
C PRO A 221 1.33 -7.30 -36.84
N VAL A 222 1.51 -7.73 -38.10
CA VAL A 222 0.43 -8.22 -38.96
C VAL A 222 -0.16 -9.51 -38.40
N ALA A 223 0.68 -10.46 -38.00
CA ALA A 223 0.22 -11.71 -37.39
C ALA A 223 -0.61 -11.48 -36.11
N PHE A 224 -0.26 -10.47 -35.29
CA PHE A 224 -1.06 -10.09 -34.13
C PHE A 224 -2.35 -9.36 -34.51
N LEU A 225 -2.32 -8.50 -35.54
CA LEU A 225 -3.51 -7.80 -36.04
C LEU A 225 -4.55 -8.80 -36.55
N ASP A 226 -4.16 -9.76 -37.39
CA ASP A 226 -5.07 -10.76 -37.92
C ASP A 226 -5.67 -11.62 -36.80
N HIS A 227 -4.82 -12.04 -35.84
CA HIS A 227 -5.29 -12.78 -34.67
C HIS A 227 -6.33 -12.01 -33.86
N LEU A 228 -6.02 -10.77 -33.47
CA LEU A 228 -6.93 -9.97 -32.63
C LEU A 228 -8.18 -9.55 -33.38
N LYS A 229 -8.08 -9.22 -34.67
CA LYS A 229 -9.24 -8.90 -35.51
C LYS A 229 -10.17 -10.10 -35.64
N SER A 230 -9.65 -11.32 -35.78
CA SER A 230 -10.46 -12.55 -35.82
C SER A 230 -11.22 -12.84 -34.51
N ILE A 231 -10.76 -12.28 -33.39
CA ILE A 231 -11.37 -12.51 -32.07
C ILE A 231 -12.32 -11.36 -31.73
N ILE A 232 -11.81 -10.13 -31.72
CA ILE A 232 -12.50 -8.96 -31.17
C ILE A 232 -13.29 -8.25 -32.27
N GLY A 233 -12.86 -8.33 -33.53
CA GLY A 233 -13.42 -7.59 -34.66
C GLY A 233 -14.46 -8.35 -35.49
N THR A 234 -14.89 -9.54 -35.07
CA THR A 234 -15.88 -10.37 -35.75
C THR A 234 -17.08 -10.64 -34.83
N THR A 235 -18.28 -10.62 -35.42
CA THR A 235 -19.52 -11.02 -34.75
C THR A 235 -19.76 -12.50 -35.00
N ASP A 236 -20.23 -13.22 -33.99
CA ASP A 236 -20.63 -14.62 -34.14
C ASP A 236 -22.15 -14.68 -34.39
N GLN A 237 -22.55 -15.10 -35.58
CA GLN A 237 -23.96 -15.17 -35.99
C GLN A 237 -24.72 -16.32 -35.31
N THR A 238 -24.03 -17.24 -34.64
CA THR A 238 -24.65 -18.40 -33.97
C THR A 238 -25.14 -18.11 -32.56
N ILE A 239 -24.85 -16.91 -32.04
CA ILE A 239 -25.23 -16.49 -30.69
C ILE A 239 -26.70 -16.06 -30.69
N ASP A 240 -27.48 -16.55 -29.72
CA ASP A 240 -28.82 -16.04 -29.41
C ASP A 240 -28.74 -15.20 -28.12
N PRO A 241 -28.62 -13.87 -28.20
CA PRO A 241 -28.31 -13.05 -27.02
C PRO A 241 -29.52 -12.83 -26.10
N ARG A 242 -30.68 -13.42 -26.39
CA ARG A 242 -31.87 -13.31 -25.55
C ARG A 242 -31.61 -13.95 -24.19
N VAL A 243 -31.99 -13.24 -23.15
CA VAL A 243 -32.02 -13.81 -21.79
C VAL A 243 -33.31 -14.62 -21.69
N PRO A 244 -33.25 -15.93 -21.35
CA PRO A 244 -34.45 -16.73 -21.18
C PRO A 244 -35.45 -16.11 -20.20
N GLU A 245 -36.75 -16.17 -20.52
CA GLU A 245 -37.80 -15.67 -19.65
C GLU A 245 -37.76 -16.34 -18.26
N GLY A 246 -38.03 -15.55 -17.22
CA GLY A 246 -38.01 -15.98 -15.83
C GLY A 246 -36.61 -16.30 -15.26
N LEU A 247 -35.52 -16.07 -16.00
CA LEU A 247 -34.16 -16.36 -15.51
C LEU A 247 -33.74 -15.44 -14.36
N LEU A 248 -34.15 -14.17 -14.43
CA LEU A 248 -33.74 -13.11 -13.52
C LEU A 248 -34.73 -13.02 -12.37
N THR A 249 -34.36 -13.60 -11.23
CA THR A 249 -35.19 -13.64 -10.01
C THR A 249 -34.96 -12.44 -9.10
N LYS A 250 -33.80 -11.80 -9.21
CA LYS A 250 -33.44 -10.59 -8.47
C LYS A 250 -33.31 -9.42 -9.42
N THR A 251 -34.04 -8.37 -9.13
CA THR A 251 -34.01 -7.10 -9.86
C THR A 251 -33.74 -5.95 -8.90
N LEU A 252 -33.15 -4.88 -9.43
CA LEU A 252 -32.93 -3.65 -8.68
C LEU A 252 -34.25 -3.01 -8.30
N LEU A 253 -34.26 -2.41 -7.11
CA LEU A 253 -35.31 -1.48 -6.73
C LEU A 253 -35.26 -0.25 -7.64
N MET A 254 -36.43 0.30 -7.95
CA MET A 254 -36.55 1.48 -8.81
C MET A 254 -35.81 2.69 -8.21
N GLU A 255 -35.78 2.81 -6.88
CA GLU A 255 -35.05 3.85 -6.15
C GLU A 255 -33.54 3.77 -6.40
N ASP A 256 -32.96 2.57 -6.31
CA ASP A 256 -31.53 2.35 -6.60
C ASP A 256 -31.19 2.62 -8.06
N ALA A 257 -32.06 2.15 -8.97
CA ALA A 257 -31.92 2.40 -10.41
C ALA A 257 -31.92 3.90 -10.72
N ASN A 258 -32.82 4.67 -10.13
CA ASN A 258 -32.91 6.13 -10.26
C ASN A 258 -31.74 6.83 -9.57
N PHE A 259 -31.31 6.34 -8.41
CA PHE A 259 -30.17 6.90 -7.69
C PHE A 259 -28.88 6.82 -8.52
N MET A 260 -28.72 5.79 -9.35
CA MET A 260 -27.55 5.64 -10.22
C MET A 260 -27.44 6.70 -11.33
N ILE A 261 -28.57 7.26 -11.80
CA ILE A 261 -28.61 8.26 -12.88
C ILE A 261 -28.57 9.71 -12.38
N ARG A 262 -28.55 9.94 -11.06
CA ARG A 262 -28.42 11.30 -10.50
C ARG A 262 -27.23 12.03 -11.14
N GLN A 263 -27.43 13.32 -11.40
CA GLN A 263 -26.43 14.17 -12.03
C GLN A 263 -25.10 14.09 -11.25
N PHE A 264 -24.00 13.95 -11.99
CA PHE A 264 -22.68 14.02 -11.39
C PHE A 264 -22.35 15.46 -11.01
N SER A 265 -21.61 15.65 -9.92
CA SER A 265 -21.06 16.97 -9.58
C SER A 265 -19.67 17.15 -10.20
N ASP A 266 -19.20 18.39 -10.32
CA ASP A 266 -17.79 18.65 -10.70
C ASP A 266 -16.81 18.07 -9.68
N ASN A 267 -17.23 17.95 -8.41
CA ASN A 267 -16.44 17.28 -7.38
C ASN A 267 -16.34 15.77 -7.64
N ASP A 268 -17.43 15.10 -8.04
CA ASP A 268 -17.42 13.67 -8.39
C ASP A 268 -16.40 13.41 -9.52
N ILE A 269 -16.38 14.28 -10.52
CA ILE A 269 -15.45 14.22 -11.66
C ILE A 269 -14.01 14.39 -11.18
N LYS A 270 -13.76 15.41 -10.35
CA LYS A 270 -12.45 15.67 -9.78
C LYS A 270 -11.96 14.50 -8.91
N GLU A 271 -12.80 13.95 -8.05
CA GLU A 271 -12.46 12.79 -7.23
C GLU A 271 -12.15 11.55 -8.07
N ALA A 272 -12.94 11.29 -9.11
CA ALA A 272 -12.68 10.20 -10.05
C ALA A 272 -11.32 10.37 -10.76
N MET A 273 -11.02 11.57 -11.26
CA MET A 273 -9.74 11.92 -11.90
C MET A 273 -8.56 11.80 -10.93
N PHE A 274 -8.70 12.34 -9.71
CA PHE A 274 -7.66 12.32 -8.68
C PHE A 274 -7.46 10.93 -8.09
N GLY A 275 -8.47 10.07 -8.14
CA GLY A 275 -8.39 8.66 -7.81
C GLY A 275 -7.62 7.80 -8.83
N ILE A 276 -7.24 8.31 -10.00
CA ILE A 276 -6.40 7.58 -10.98
C ILE A 276 -4.92 7.76 -10.59
N GLY A 277 -4.14 6.68 -10.51
CA GLY A 277 -2.72 6.78 -10.14
C GLY A 277 -1.87 7.60 -11.14
N ASN A 278 -0.99 8.47 -10.64
CA ASN A 278 -0.18 9.41 -11.45
C ASN A 278 0.69 8.73 -12.54
N GLU A 279 1.28 7.58 -12.21
CA GLU A 279 2.21 6.83 -13.07
C GLU A 279 1.52 5.72 -13.89
N LYS A 280 0.19 5.76 -14.03
CA LYS A 280 -0.55 4.78 -14.85
C LYS A 280 -0.25 5.02 -16.33
N ALA A 281 -0.18 3.94 -17.11
CA ALA A 281 0.12 4.02 -18.54
C ALA A 281 -0.96 4.86 -19.27
N PRO A 282 -0.53 5.81 -20.13
CA PRO A 282 -1.44 6.64 -20.92
C PRO A 282 -2.12 5.83 -22.03
N GLY A 283 -3.18 6.40 -22.61
CA GLY A 283 -3.81 5.88 -23.83
C GLY A 283 -3.10 6.37 -25.10
N PRO A 284 -3.77 6.29 -26.27
CA PRO A 284 -3.24 6.80 -27.54
C PRO A 284 -2.97 8.31 -27.57
N ASP A 285 -3.62 9.07 -26.68
CA ASP A 285 -3.39 10.50 -26.49
C ASP A 285 -2.00 10.81 -25.89
N GLY A 286 -1.41 9.87 -25.16
CA GLY A 286 -0.08 9.97 -24.55
C GLY A 286 -0.02 10.70 -23.21
N TYR A 287 -1.16 11.15 -22.66
CA TYR A 287 -1.21 11.90 -21.40
C TYR A 287 -1.46 11.00 -20.20
N SER A 288 -0.71 11.23 -19.12
CA SER A 288 -0.89 10.54 -17.84
C SER A 288 -1.87 11.28 -16.93
N ALA A 289 -2.38 10.64 -15.88
CA ALA A 289 -3.21 11.32 -14.88
C ALA A 289 -2.44 12.43 -14.14
N LYS A 290 -1.10 12.38 -14.08
CA LYS A 290 -0.27 13.42 -13.46
C LYS A 290 -0.42 14.76 -14.18
N PHE A 291 -0.55 14.75 -15.52
CA PHE A 291 -0.79 15.95 -16.32
C PHE A 291 -2.07 16.67 -15.85
N PHE A 292 -3.21 15.97 -15.90
CA PHE A 292 -4.51 16.54 -15.53
C PHE A 292 -4.58 17.05 -14.09
N LYS A 293 -3.94 16.34 -13.15
CA LYS A 293 -3.92 16.79 -11.74
C LYS A 293 -3.07 18.03 -11.52
N ALA A 294 -1.99 18.20 -12.28
CA ALA A 294 -1.07 19.31 -12.12
C ALA A 294 -1.61 20.63 -12.71
N THR A 295 -2.53 20.53 -13.68
CA THR A 295 -3.11 21.66 -14.42
C THR A 295 -4.63 21.73 -14.27
N TRP A 296 -5.19 21.11 -13.22
CA TRP A 296 -6.65 21.02 -13.02
C TRP A 296 -7.32 22.39 -12.93
N ASP A 297 -6.62 23.38 -12.39
CA ASP A 297 -7.02 24.79 -12.35
C ASP A 297 -7.22 25.40 -13.75
N ILE A 298 -6.49 24.92 -14.76
CA ILE A 298 -6.58 25.39 -16.15
C ILE A 298 -7.56 24.53 -16.94
N VAL A 299 -7.37 23.20 -16.92
CA VAL A 299 -8.09 22.28 -17.82
C VAL A 299 -9.38 21.72 -17.21
N GLY A 300 -9.54 21.79 -15.89
CA GLY A 300 -10.58 21.05 -15.15
C GLY A 300 -12.00 21.45 -15.52
N LYS A 301 -12.25 22.74 -15.80
CA LYS A 301 -13.58 23.22 -16.21
C LYS A 301 -14.02 22.59 -17.54
N ASP A 302 -13.18 22.66 -18.57
CA ASP A 302 -13.51 22.09 -19.89
C ASP A 302 -13.59 20.57 -19.86
N VAL A 303 -12.73 19.91 -19.08
CA VAL A 303 -12.79 18.46 -18.87
C VAL A 303 -14.10 18.06 -18.19
N SER A 304 -14.55 18.83 -17.20
CA SER A 304 -15.81 18.55 -16.49
C SER A 304 -17.00 18.75 -17.43
N ILE A 305 -17.04 19.84 -18.20
CA ILE A 305 -18.07 20.08 -19.22
C ILE A 305 -18.09 18.97 -20.27
N ALA A 306 -16.93 18.51 -20.75
CA ALA A 306 -16.83 17.42 -21.70
C ALA A 306 -17.40 16.09 -21.13
N ILE A 307 -17.14 15.80 -19.85
CA ILE A 307 -17.66 14.61 -19.18
C ILE A 307 -19.17 14.73 -18.93
N HIS A 308 -19.67 15.90 -18.51
CA HIS A 308 -21.11 16.16 -18.42
C HIS A 308 -21.80 15.99 -19.77
N ASN A 309 -21.17 16.45 -20.85
CA ASN A 309 -21.71 16.29 -22.19
C ASN A 309 -21.90 14.82 -22.57
N PHE A 310 -20.97 13.93 -22.18
CA PHE A 310 -21.15 12.48 -22.36
C PHE A 310 -22.39 11.97 -21.61
N PHE A 311 -22.55 12.28 -20.33
CA PHE A 311 -23.71 11.79 -19.56
C PHE A 311 -25.04 12.37 -20.07
N TYR A 312 -25.03 13.59 -20.59
CA TYR A 312 -26.21 14.22 -21.18
C TYR A 312 -26.56 13.65 -22.57
N ARG A 313 -25.58 13.55 -23.48
CA ARG A 313 -25.80 13.12 -24.88
C ARG A 313 -25.73 11.62 -25.08
N SER A 314 -25.16 10.87 -24.14
CA SER A 314 -24.85 9.44 -24.24
C SER A 314 -23.98 9.08 -25.45
N HIS A 315 -23.03 9.94 -25.81
CA HIS A 315 -22.17 9.76 -26.98
C HIS A 315 -20.70 10.06 -26.64
N LEU A 316 -19.77 9.23 -27.12
CA LEU A 316 -18.33 9.44 -26.99
C LEU A 316 -17.70 9.75 -28.35
N VAL A 317 -16.86 10.80 -28.39
CA VAL A 317 -16.04 11.07 -29.56
C VAL A 317 -14.99 9.95 -29.76
N GLY A 318 -14.73 9.61 -31.02
CA GLY A 318 -13.90 8.46 -31.38
C GLY A 318 -12.49 8.50 -30.78
N GLU A 319 -11.89 9.67 -30.63
CA GLU A 319 -10.56 9.85 -30.05
C GLU A 319 -10.50 9.47 -28.56
N LEU A 320 -11.58 9.70 -27.81
CA LEU A 320 -11.65 9.32 -26.40
C LEU A 320 -11.83 7.81 -26.23
N ASN A 321 -12.57 7.17 -27.15
CA ASN A 321 -12.86 5.74 -27.09
C ASN A 321 -11.80 4.86 -27.80
N HIS A 322 -10.90 5.47 -28.58
CA HIS A 322 -9.77 4.76 -29.18
C HIS A 322 -8.82 4.19 -28.12
N THR A 323 -8.44 2.92 -28.28
CA THR A 323 -7.72 2.14 -27.27
C THR A 323 -6.46 1.50 -27.85
N LEU A 324 -5.32 1.67 -27.16
CA LEU A 324 -4.09 0.96 -27.50
C LEU A 324 -4.03 -0.42 -26.83
N LEU A 325 -3.85 -1.49 -27.58
CA LEU A 325 -3.66 -2.84 -27.08
C LEU A 325 -2.17 -3.12 -26.87
N CYS A 326 -1.74 -3.20 -25.61
CA CYS A 326 -0.39 -3.60 -25.25
C CYS A 326 -0.33 -5.11 -24.97
N LEU A 327 0.58 -5.83 -25.64
CA LEU A 327 0.70 -7.27 -25.51
C LEU A 327 1.60 -7.66 -24.32
N LEU A 328 1.08 -8.45 -23.39
CA LEU A 328 1.86 -9.01 -22.27
C LEU A 328 1.98 -10.53 -22.40
N PRO A 329 3.19 -11.12 -22.30
CA PRO A 329 3.36 -12.56 -22.37
C PRO A 329 2.72 -13.25 -21.16
N LYS A 330 1.99 -14.35 -21.39
CA LYS A 330 1.36 -15.18 -20.33
C LYS A 330 2.39 -16.00 -19.56
N SER A 331 3.45 -16.43 -20.22
CA SER A 331 4.51 -17.28 -19.68
C SER A 331 5.90 -16.79 -20.09
N PRO A 332 6.96 -17.16 -19.34
CA PRO A 332 8.33 -17.00 -19.80
C PRO A 332 8.51 -17.80 -21.11
N ASN A 333 8.97 -17.15 -22.17
CA ASN A 333 9.15 -17.73 -23.53
C ASN A 333 7.85 -17.98 -24.33
N ALA A 334 6.87 -17.08 -24.23
CA ALA A 334 5.73 -17.03 -25.13
C ALA A 334 6.18 -17.06 -26.62
N SER A 335 5.67 -18.03 -27.39
CA SER A 335 6.11 -18.33 -28.76
C SER A 335 4.99 -18.29 -29.81
N SER A 336 3.73 -18.34 -29.38
CA SER A 336 2.55 -18.19 -30.25
C SER A 336 1.84 -16.85 -29.98
N VAL A 337 1.17 -16.29 -30.99
CA VAL A 337 0.29 -15.12 -30.83
C VAL A 337 -0.76 -15.31 -29.72
N SER A 338 -1.18 -16.56 -29.49
CA SER A 338 -2.15 -16.93 -28.44
C SER A 338 -1.58 -16.90 -27.01
N ASP A 339 -0.24 -16.89 -26.87
CA ASP A 339 0.49 -16.82 -25.59
C ASP A 339 0.57 -15.40 -25.02
N PHE A 340 -0.02 -14.41 -25.71
CA PHE A 340 -0.03 -13.02 -25.28
C PHE A 340 -1.43 -12.59 -24.82
N ARG A 341 -1.49 -11.70 -23.83
CA ARG A 341 -2.71 -11.04 -23.36
C ARG A 341 -2.76 -9.61 -23.90
N PRO A 342 -3.84 -9.21 -24.59
CA PRO A 342 -4.03 -7.83 -25.00
C PRO A 342 -4.53 -6.99 -23.81
N ILE A 343 -3.73 -6.04 -23.34
CA ILE A 343 -4.13 -5.09 -22.30
C ILE A 343 -4.55 -3.76 -22.94
N ALA A 344 -5.80 -3.37 -22.71
CA ALA A 344 -6.38 -2.11 -23.15
C ALA A 344 -5.83 -0.91 -22.36
N CYS A 345 -5.10 -0.04 -23.05
CA CYS A 345 -4.66 1.25 -22.56
C CYS A 345 -5.60 2.35 -23.09
N CYS A 346 -6.67 2.62 -22.33
CA CYS A 346 -7.63 3.68 -22.63
C CYS A 346 -7.10 5.08 -22.24
N THR A 347 -7.68 6.13 -22.83
CA THR A 347 -7.44 7.53 -22.46
C THR A 347 -7.79 7.79 -20.99
N VAL A 348 -7.19 8.83 -20.40
CA VAL A 348 -7.45 9.16 -18.99
C VAL A 348 -8.87 9.65 -18.77
N LEU A 349 -9.42 10.43 -19.71
CA LEU A 349 -10.81 10.90 -19.67
C LEU A 349 -11.81 9.73 -19.71
N TYR A 350 -11.59 8.74 -20.60
CA TYR A 350 -12.40 7.52 -20.62
C TYR A 350 -12.35 6.78 -19.28
N LYS A 351 -11.14 6.63 -18.70
CA LYS A 351 -10.96 5.99 -17.38
C LYS A 351 -11.68 6.76 -16.26
N CYS A 352 -11.78 8.08 -16.38
CA CYS A 352 -12.53 8.92 -15.44
C CYS A 352 -14.03 8.57 -15.50
N ILE A 353 -14.62 8.59 -16.70
CA ILE A 353 -16.03 8.23 -16.95
C ILE A 353 -16.33 6.81 -16.46
N SER A 354 -15.49 5.84 -16.85
CA SER A 354 -15.59 4.44 -16.43
C SER A 354 -15.57 4.30 -14.90
N LYS A 355 -14.68 5.03 -14.21
CA LYS A 355 -14.60 5.01 -12.75
C LYS A 355 -15.82 5.65 -12.08
N MET A 356 -16.41 6.69 -12.68
CA MET A 356 -17.65 7.30 -12.20
C MET A 356 -18.82 6.31 -12.28
N LEU A 357 -18.96 5.57 -13.39
CA LEU A 357 -19.97 4.52 -13.51
C LEU A 357 -19.77 3.38 -12.51
N VAL A 358 -18.52 2.96 -12.30
CA VAL A 358 -18.18 1.98 -11.25
C VAL A 358 -18.65 2.43 -9.87
N ALA A 359 -18.49 3.71 -9.53
CA ALA A 359 -18.94 4.24 -8.25
C ALA A 359 -20.47 4.15 -8.07
N ARG A 360 -21.24 4.09 -9.16
CA ARG A 360 -22.71 3.95 -9.13
C ARG A 360 -23.16 2.49 -9.11
N ILE A 361 -22.49 1.59 -9.84
CA ILE A 361 -22.88 0.18 -9.94
C ILE A 361 -22.37 -0.63 -8.73
N LYS A 362 -21.18 -0.32 -8.21
CA LYS A 362 -20.51 -1.13 -7.19
C LYS A 362 -21.34 -1.38 -5.91
N PRO A 363 -22.13 -0.43 -5.37
CA PRO A 363 -22.92 -0.66 -4.16
C PRO A 363 -24.00 -1.75 -4.29
N VAL A 364 -24.64 -1.86 -5.46
CA VAL A 364 -25.80 -2.76 -5.65
C VAL A 364 -25.43 -4.18 -6.08
N LEU A 365 -24.15 -4.43 -6.38
CA LEU A 365 -23.73 -5.74 -6.92
C LEU A 365 -23.88 -6.89 -5.94
N ASP A 366 -23.76 -6.64 -4.63
CA ASP A 366 -23.84 -7.70 -3.63
C ASP A 366 -25.25 -8.31 -3.54
N GLU A 367 -26.27 -7.50 -3.81
CA GLU A 367 -27.67 -7.91 -3.81
C GLU A 367 -28.03 -8.75 -5.05
N LEU A 368 -27.56 -8.31 -6.22
CA LEU A 368 -27.83 -8.94 -7.51
C LEU A 368 -27.07 -10.26 -7.71
N VAL A 369 -25.81 -10.33 -7.27
CA VAL A 369 -24.89 -11.43 -7.61
C VAL A 369 -24.91 -12.51 -6.52
N SER A 370 -25.00 -13.78 -6.92
CA SER A 370 -25.00 -14.94 -6.04
C SER A 370 -23.81 -14.97 -5.08
N ARG A 371 -24.02 -15.46 -3.84
CA ARG A 371 -22.98 -15.60 -2.80
C ARG A 371 -21.79 -16.46 -3.24
N THR A 372 -21.97 -17.30 -4.26
CA THR A 372 -20.93 -18.16 -4.85
C THR A 372 -19.91 -17.40 -5.71
N GLN A 373 -20.19 -16.16 -6.12
CA GLN A 373 -19.28 -15.30 -6.88
C GLN A 373 -18.56 -14.34 -5.94
N SER A 374 -17.25 -14.54 -5.73
CA SER A 374 -16.49 -13.73 -4.77
C SER A 374 -15.68 -12.60 -5.40
N ALA A 375 -15.48 -12.60 -6.73
CA ALA A 375 -14.61 -11.61 -7.37
C ALA A 375 -15.29 -10.26 -7.56
N PHE A 376 -14.53 -9.18 -7.34
CA PHE A 376 -14.93 -7.78 -7.59
C PHE A 376 -16.17 -7.27 -6.84
N ILE A 377 -16.78 -8.06 -5.97
CA ILE A 377 -17.86 -7.62 -5.08
C ILE A 377 -17.27 -7.02 -3.79
N PRO A 378 -17.72 -5.82 -3.34
CA PRO A 378 -17.27 -5.24 -2.07
C PRO A 378 -17.57 -6.17 -0.88
N GLY A 379 -16.69 -6.21 0.12
CA GLY A 379 -16.91 -7.02 1.33
C GLY A 379 -16.63 -8.52 1.20
N ARG A 380 -16.65 -9.09 -0.02
CA ARG A 380 -16.29 -10.49 -0.28
C ARG A 380 -14.77 -10.66 -0.38
N LYS A 381 -14.21 -11.64 0.34
CA LYS A 381 -12.76 -11.90 0.37
C LYS A 381 -12.40 -13.10 -0.50
N ILE A 382 -11.32 -13.01 -1.27
CA ILE A 382 -10.76 -14.14 -2.03
C ILE A 382 -10.40 -15.33 -1.13
N THR A 383 -10.00 -15.06 0.12
CA THR A 383 -9.68 -16.08 1.10
C THR A 383 -10.87 -16.95 1.44
N ASP A 384 -12.07 -16.37 1.54
CA ASP A 384 -13.30 -17.12 1.87
C ASP A 384 -13.59 -18.15 0.77
N ASN A 385 -13.40 -17.77 -0.50
CA ASN A 385 -13.59 -18.67 -1.63
C ASN A 385 -12.59 -19.85 -1.64
N ILE A 386 -11.33 -19.57 -1.30
CA ILE A 386 -10.29 -20.60 -1.19
C ILE A 386 -10.57 -21.55 -0.03
N LEU A 387 -10.92 -21.00 1.15
CA LEU A 387 -11.27 -21.78 2.33
C LEU A 387 -12.50 -22.64 2.05
N MET A 388 -13.53 -22.09 1.42
CA MET A 388 -14.72 -22.83 0.99
C MET A 388 -14.36 -23.98 0.03
N ALA A 389 -13.53 -23.73 -0.99
CA ALA A 389 -13.08 -24.79 -1.89
C ALA A 389 -12.33 -25.91 -1.14
N HIS A 390 -11.54 -25.57 -0.13
CA HIS A 390 -10.87 -26.58 0.73
C HIS A 390 -11.85 -27.40 1.54
N GLU A 391 -12.95 -26.82 2.04
CA GLU A 391 -14.01 -27.57 2.74
C GLU A 391 -14.75 -28.52 1.79
N LEU A 392 -15.00 -28.10 0.55
CA LEU A 392 -15.74 -28.91 -0.43
C LEU A 392 -14.92 -30.11 -0.94
N VAL A 393 -13.60 -29.98 -1.08
CA VAL A 393 -12.75 -31.10 -1.54
C VAL A 393 -12.33 -32.06 -0.42
N VAL A 394 -12.80 -31.87 0.82
CA VAL A 394 -12.44 -32.78 1.93
C VAL A 394 -12.83 -34.22 1.58
N GLY A 395 -11.90 -35.14 1.78
CA GLY A 395 -12.11 -36.57 1.54
C GLY A 395 -12.03 -37.00 0.07
N TYR A 396 -11.66 -36.15 -0.89
CA TYR A 396 -11.46 -36.59 -2.28
C TYR A 396 -10.36 -37.65 -2.45
N HIS A 397 -9.45 -37.76 -1.49
CA HIS A 397 -8.42 -38.81 -1.43
C HIS A 397 -8.92 -40.14 -0.84
N LEU A 398 -10.18 -40.20 -0.40
CA LEU A 398 -10.76 -41.38 0.24
C LEU A 398 -11.77 -42.04 -0.70
N HIS A 399 -11.76 -43.38 -0.72
CA HIS A 399 -12.75 -44.22 -1.41
C HIS A 399 -13.96 -44.53 -0.52
N VAL A 400 -14.41 -43.53 0.24
CA VAL A 400 -15.50 -43.68 1.23
C VAL A 400 -16.48 -42.50 1.12
N GLY A 401 -17.77 -42.79 1.31
CA GLY A 401 -18.86 -41.83 1.32
C GLY A 401 -19.57 -41.71 -0.03
N GLN A 402 -20.30 -40.62 -0.25
CA GLN A 402 -21.05 -40.42 -1.50
C GLN A 402 -20.10 -40.13 -2.69
N PRO A 403 -20.36 -40.73 -3.87
CA PRO A 403 -19.74 -40.36 -5.15
C PRO A 403 -19.86 -38.85 -5.42
N ARG A 404 -18.75 -38.22 -5.79
CA ARG A 404 -18.68 -36.76 -5.96
C ARG A 404 -17.71 -36.35 -7.06
N CYS A 405 -18.06 -35.29 -7.76
CA CYS A 405 -17.27 -34.70 -8.84
C CYS A 405 -17.04 -33.21 -8.58
N ALA A 406 -15.83 -32.76 -8.88
CA ALA A 406 -15.51 -31.33 -8.96
C ALA A 406 -14.92 -31.02 -10.34
N PHE A 407 -15.41 -29.97 -10.99
CA PHE A 407 -15.01 -29.56 -12.33
C PHE A 407 -14.38 -28.17 -12.29
N LYS A 408 -13.09 -28.11 -12.57
CA LYS A 408 -12.40 -26.84 -12.77
C LYS A 408 -12.48 -26.47 -14.23
N ILE A 409 -13.28 -25.46 -14.54
CA ILE A 409 -13.64 -25.07 -15.90
C ILE A 409 -12.86 -23.81 -16.28
N ASP A 410 -12.07 -23.88 -17.36
CA ASP A 410 -11.36 -22.73 -17.94
C ASP A 410 -12.20 -22.13 -19.06
N ILE A 411 -12.59 -20.86 -18.95
CA ILE A 411 -13.39 -20.16 -19.98
C ILE A 411 -12.46 -19.62 -21.07
N ARG A 412 -12.76 -19.93 -22.33
CA ARG A 412 -11.93 -19.53 -23.46
C ARG A 412 -11.99 -18.02 -23.69
N LYS A 413 -10.86 -17.33 -23.46
CA LYS A 413 -10.68 -15.88 -23.77
C LYS A 413 -11.82 -15.03 -23.19
N ALA A 414 -12.10 -15.24 -21.91
CA ALA A 414 -13.27 -14.74 -21.20
C ALA A 414 -13.66 -13.28 -21.48
N TYR A 415 -12.72 -12.32 -21.41
CA TYR A 415 -13.02 -10.91 -21.68
C TYR A 415 -13.26 -10.62 -23.17
N ASP A 416 -12.54 -11.29 -24.07
CA ASP A 416 -12.51 -10.96 -25.50
C ASP A 416 -13.74 -11.52 -26.26
N MET A 417 -14.46 -12.49 -25.68
CA MET A 417 -15.54 -13.24 -26.34
C MET A 417 -16.95 -12.87 -25.88
N VAL A 418 -17.10 -11.99 -24.88
CA VAL A 418 -18.42 -11.60 -24.34
C VAL A 418 -19.30 -10.98 -25.43
N SER A 419 -20.51 -11.51 -25.62
CA SER A 419 -21.54 -10.88 -26.44
C SER A 419 -22.04 -9.58 -25.81
N TRP A 420 -21.96 -8.48 -26.55
CA TRP A 420 -22.46 -7.18 -26.09
C TRP A 420 -23.97 -7.18 -25.90
N GLU A 421 -24.71 -7.81 -26.81
CA GLU A 421 -26.17 -7.86 -26.75
C GLU A 421 -26.64 -8.65 -25.53
N PHE A 422 -26.01 -9.80 -25.24
CA PHE A 422 -26.29 -10.56 -24.02
C PHE A 422 -26.05 -9.73 -22.75
N LEU A 423 -24.91 -9.03 -22.68
CA LEU A 423 -24.61 -8.15 -21.54
C LEU A 423 -25.65 -7.03 -21.39
N ILE A 424 -26.05 -6.38 -22.49
CA ILE A 424 -27.06 -5.30 -22.48
C ILE A 424 -28.42 -5.84 -22.04
N ASN A 425 -28.81 -7.03 -22.51
CA ASN A 425 -30.05 -7.68 -22.11
C ASN A 425 -30.03 -8.09 -20.63
N MET A 426 -28.90 -8.59 -20.12
CA MET A 426 -28.71 -8.87 -18.70
C MET A 426 -28.84 -7.60 -17.85
N LEU A 427 -28.20 -6.49 -18.24
CA LEU A 427 -28.34 -5.21 -17.52
C LEU A 427 -29.79 -4.73 -17.51
N THR A 428 -30.47 -4.82 -18.65
CA THR A 428 -31.88 -4.41 -18.75
C THR A 428 -32.76 -5.28 -17.86
N GLY A 429 -32.56 -6.59 -17.89
CA GLY A 429 -33.33 -7.53 -17.10
C GLY A 429 -33.05 -7.45 -15.59
N PHE A 430 -31.83 -7.09 -15.16
CA PHE A 430 -31.55 -6.79 -13.75
C PHE A 430 -32.23 -5.49 -13.25
N GLY A 431 -32.90 -4.74 -14.12
CA GLY A 431 -33.60 -3.50 -13.75
C GLY A 431 -32.72 -2.26 -13.74
N PHE A 432 -31.55 -2.28 -14.40
CA PHE A 432 -30.75 -1.06 -14.52
C PHE A 432 -31.48 -0.01 -15.35
N HIS A 433 -31.40 1.25 -14.93
CA HIS A 433 -32.09 2.33 -15.62
C HIS A 433 -31.63 2.46 -17.09
N PRO A 434 -32.54 2.64 -18.08
CA PRO A 434 -32.21 2.66 -19.50
C PRO A 434 -31.11 3.67 -19.90
N ALA A 435 -31.04 4.81 -19.21
CA ALA A 435 -29.99 5.80 -19.42
C ALA A 435 -28.58 5.25 -19.09
N LEU A 436 -28.44 4.54 -17.97
CA LEU A 436 -27.17 3.92 -17.58
C LEU A 436 -26.78 2.80 -18.55
N VAL A 437 -27.75 1.98 -18.97
CA VAL A 437 -27.54 0.96 -20.01
C VAL A 437 -27.05 1.59 -21.31
N ARG A 438 -27.62 2.74 -21.72
CA ARG A 438 -27.19 3.50 -22.90
C ARG A 438 -25.76 4.01 -22.79
N TRP A 439 -25.36 4.56 -21.63
CA TRP A 439 -23.98 4.99 -21.39
C TRP A 439 -22.99 3.83 -21.51
N ILE A 440 -23.30 2.68 -20.91
CA ILE A 440 -22.46 1.48 -21.00
C ILE A 440 -22.40 0.96 -22.43
N LYS A 441 -23.55 0.89 -23.12
CA LYS A 441 -23.64 0.46 -24.51
C LYS A 441 -22.71 1.30 -25.39
N GLU A 442 -22.80 2.62 -25.32
CA GLU A 442 -21.93 3.53 -26.08
C GLU A 442 -20.45 3.26 -25.80
N MET A 443 -20.09 3.03 -24.54
CA MET A 443 -18.70 2.74 -24.17
C MET A 443 -18.21 1.41 -24.75
N ILE A 444 -19.00 0.33 -24.69
CA ILE A 444 -18.51 -1.00 -25.09
C ILE A 444 -18.61 -1.27 -26.59
N THR A 445 -19.58 -0.68 -27.31
CA THR A 445 -19.85 -1.05 -28.72
C THR A 445 -19.15 -0.16 -29.76
N THR A 446 -18.73 1.05 -29.39
CA THR A 446 -18.06 1.99 -30.31
C THR A 446 -16.51 2.05 -30.28
N PRO A 447 -15.75 1.25 -29.48
CA PRO A 447 -14.31 1.42 -29.41
C PRO A 447 -13.61 0.95 -30.68
N SER A 448 -12.50 1.62 -30.99
CA SER A 448 -11.53 1.20 -32.01
C SER A 448 -10.19 0.88 -31.37
N PHE A 449 -9.43 -0.01 -31.99
CA PHE A 449 -8.21 -0.56 -31.44
C PHE A 449 -7.02 -0.42 -32.39
N SER A 450 -5.86 -0.16 -31.80
CA SER A 450 -4.54 -0.25 -32.45
C SER A 450 -3.58 -1.02 -31.55
N ILE A 451 -2.62 -1.74 -32.12
CA ILE A 451 -1.67 -2.57 -31.35
C ILE A 451 -0.42 -1.77 -31.05
N ALA A 452 0.04 -1.80 -29.80
CA ALA A 452 1.33 -1.24 -29.39
C ALA A 452 2.37 -2.35 -29.25
N LEU A 453 3.28 -2.46 -30.23
CA LEU A 453 4.30 -3.51 -30.31
C LEU A 453 5.69 -2.90 -30.52
N ASN A 454 6.69 -3.37 -29.75
CA ASN A 454 8.09 -2.90 -29.81
C ASN A 454 8.30 -1.36 -29.78
N GLY A 455 7.34 -0.60 -29.25
CA GLY A 455 7.39 0.86 -29.16
C GLY A 455 6.67 1.61 -30.27
N GLU A 456 6.12 0.90 -31.26
CA GLU A 456 5.32 1.43 -32.35
C GLU A 456 3.83 1.11 -32.18
N VAL A 457 2.99 1.90 -32.85
CA VAL A 457 1.55 1.66 -32.96
C VAL A 457 1.27 1.16 -34.36
N SER A 458 0.63 -0.01 -34.46
CA SER A 458 0.38 -0.70 -35.73
C SER A 458 -1.08 -1.09 -35.86
N GLY A 459 -1.62 -0.91 -37.07
CA GLY A 459 -2.97 -1.29 -37.48
C GLY A 459 -4.10 -0.49 -36.83
N PHE A 460 -5.30 -0.69 -37.37
CA PHE A 460 -6.54 -0.08 -36.91
C PHE A 460 -7.71 -1.01 -37.21
N PHE A 461 -8.54 -1.32 -36.22
CA PHE A 461 -9.78 -2.09 -36.42
C PHE A 461 -10.85 -1.68 -35.40
N ARG A 462 -12.12 -1.93 -35.72
CA ARG A 462 -13.25 -1.71 -34.80
C ARG A 462 -13.54 -2.98 -34.01
N GLY A 463 -14.00 -2.83 -32.78
CA GLY A 463 -14.55 -3.95 -32.02
C GLY A 463 -15.91 -4.39 -32.56
N ALA A 464 -16.24 -5.65 -32.35
CA ALA A 464 -17.56 -6.25 -32.60
C ALA A 464 -18.09 -7.05 -31.41
N ARG A 465 -17.21 -7.47 -30.49
CA ARG A 465 -17.55 -8.15 -29.23
C ARG A 465 -16.45 -7.97 -28.17
N GLY A 466 -16.72 -8.44 -26.96
CA GLY A 466 -15.76 -8.46 -25.85
C GLY A 466 -15.67 -7.15 -25.08
N ILE A 467 -15.09 -7.21 -23.89
CA ILE A 467 -14.93 -6.08 -22.97
C ILE A 467 -13.43 -5.84 -22.70
N ARG A 468 -13.06 -4.59 -22.40
CA ARG A 468 -11.67 -4.15 -22.41
C ARG A 468 -10.88 -4.62 -21.18
N GLN A 469 -9.87 -5.47 -21.40
CA GLN A 469 -8.98 -5.92 -20.32
C GLN A 469 -8.05 -4.78 -19.84
N GLY A 470 -8.39 -4.14 -18.72
CA GLY A 470 -7.65 -2.98 -18.17
C GLY A 470 -8.51 -1.74 -17.93
N ASP A 471 -9.76 -1.77 -18.39
CA ASP A 471 -10.79 -0.79 -18.09
C ASP A 471 -11.34 -0.99 -16.66
N PRO A 472 -11.48 0.07 -15.82
CA PRO A 472 -12.06 -0.03 -14.48
C PRO A 472 -13.47 -0.65 -14.43
N LEU A 473 -14.31 -0.44 -15.45
CA LEU A 473 -15.71 -0.89 -15.48
C LEU A 473 -15.84 -2.37 -15.87
N SER A 474 -15.00 -2.84 -16.78
CA SER A 474 -15.11 -4.18 -17.38
C SER A 474 -15.17 -5.35 -16.37
N PRO A 475 -14.42 -5.38 -15.23
CA PRO A 475 -14.53 -6.45 -14.25
C PRO A 475 -15.92 -6.62 -13.63
N TYR A 476 -16.64 -5.51 -13.39
CA TYR A 476 -17.97 -5.55 -12.78
C TYR A 476 -19.01 -6.03 -13.80
N LEU A 477 -18.91 -5.58 -15.05
CA LEU A 477 -19.75 -6.08 -16.14
C LEU A 477 -19.53 -7.58 -16.38
N PHE A 478 -18.28 -8.04 -16.32
CA PHE A 478 -17.96 -9.46 -16.45
C PHE A 478 -18.58 -10.29 -15.31
N THR A 479 -18.61 -9.73 -14.10
CA THR A 479 -19.23 -10.39 -12.94
C THR A 479 -20.73 -10.61 -13.16
N LEU A 480 -21.43 -9.62 -13.74
CA LEU A 480 -22.85 -9.74 -14.11
C LEU A 480 -23.08 -10.75 -15.25
N VAL A 481 -22.16 -10.83 -16.22
CA VAL A 481 -22.21 -11.88 -17.27
C VAL A 481 -22.07 -13.27 -16.67
N MET A 482 -21.13 -13.45 -15.73
CA MET A 482 -20.93 -14.72 -15.04
C MET A 482 -22.09 -15.10 -14.11
N GLU A 483 -22.80 -14.12 -13.55
CA GLU A 483 -24.06 -14.38 -12.83
C GLU A 483 -25.11 -15.02 -13.77
N GLY A 484 -25.09 -14.68 -15.06
CA GLY A 484 -25.91 -15.35 -16.08
C GLY A 484 -25.67 -16.86 -16.14
N PHE A 485 -24.43 -17.33 -15.99
CA PHE A 485 -24.15 -18.77 -15.86
C PHE A 485 -24.76 -19.34 -14.58
N SER A 486 -24.58 -18.66 -13.45
CA SER A 486 -25.11 -19.09 -12.15
C SER A 486 -26.64 -19.26 -12.17
N LEU A 487 -27.35 -18.31 -12.79
CA LEU A 487 -28.79 -18.35 -12.95
C LEU A 487 -29.24 -19.44 -13.94
N LEU A 488 -28.55 -19.58 -15.08
CA LEU A 488 -28.87 -20.64 -16.06
C LEU A 488 -28.68 -22.02 -15.47
N PHE A 489 -27.60 -22.22 -14.71
CA PHE A 489 -27.34 -23.49 -14.07
C PHE A 489 -28.40 -23.82 -13.01
N ARG A 490 -28.80 -22.84 -12.18
CA ARG A 490 -29.90 -23.02 -11.22
C ARG A 490 -31.22 -23.33 -11.93
N LYS A 491 -31.55 -22.65 -13.04
CA LYS A 491 -32.75 -22.95 -13.83
C LYS A 491 -32.73 -24.38 -14.38
N CYS A 492 -31.61 -24.82 -14.95
CA CYS A 492 -31.45 -26.21 -15.41
C CYS A 492 -31.64 -27.24 -14.28
N ILE A 493 -31.19 -26.93 -13.05
CA ILE A 493 -31.37 -27.79 -11.88
C ILE A 493 -32.85 -27.82 -11.44
N GLN A 494 -33.55 -26.69 -11.47
CA GLN A 494 -34.97 -26.62 -11.12
C GLN A 494 -35.87 -27.36 -12.12
N GLU A 495 -35.51 -27.34 -13.41
CA GLU A 495 -36.24 -28.05 -14.47
C GLU A 495 -35.98 -29.56 -14.48
N ALA A 496 -34.88 -30.03 -13.86
CA ALA A 496 -34.45 -31.42 -13.92
C ALA A 496 -34.50 -32.08 -12.53
N ALA A 497 -35.44 -33.01 -12.34
CA ALA A 497 -35.61 -33.74 -11.08
C ALA A 497 -34.38 -34.58 -10.68
N ASP A 498 -33.55 -34.95 -11.66
CA ASP A 498 -32.44 -35.91 -11.47
C ASP A 498 -31.13 -35.27 -11.00
N PHE A 499 -31.06 -33.94 -10.83
CA PHE A 499 -29.82 -33.32 -10.35
C PHE A 499 -29.54 -33.69 -8.89
N ARG A 500 -28.34 -34.23 -8.63
CA ARG A 500 -27.89 -34.49 -7.27
C ARG A 500 -26.74 -33.57 -6.88
N PHE A 501 -26.90 -32.96 -5.71
CA PHE A 501 -25.91 -32.05 -5.16
C PHE A 501 -24.65 -32.79 -4.71
N HIS A 502 -23.53 -32.08 -4.77
CA HIS A 502 -22.33 -32.48 -4.04
C HIS A 502 -22.62 -32.55 -2.53
N LYS A 503 -21.90 -33.43 -1.81
CA LYS A 503 -22.07 -33.63 -0.37
C LYS A 503 -22.09 -32.31 0.42
N GLY A 504 -23.15 -32.09 1.19
CA GLY A 504 -23.35 -30.92 2.07
C GLY A 504 -23.75 -29.63 1.35
N CYS A 505 -23.86 -29.64 0.02
CA CYS A 505 -24.12 -28.43 -0.74
C CYS A 505 -25.60 -28.06 -0.88
N GLN A 506 -26.52 -29.02 -0.70
CA GLN A 506 -27.95 -28.80 -0.95
C GLN A 506 -28.54 -27.74 -0.01
N ASP A 507 -28.28 -27.82 1.30
CA ASP A 507 -28.82 -26.88 2.31
C ASP A 507 -28.44 -25.42 2.06
N LEU A 508 -27.27 -25.18 1.46
CA LEU A 508 -26.75 -23.83 1.16
C LEU A 508 -26.82 -23.49 -0.32
N ASP A 509 -27.45 -24.35 -1.14
CA ASP A 509 -27.58 -24.25 -2.58
C ASP A 509 -26.24 -23.94 -3.31
N ILE A 510 -25.19 -24.66 -2.92
CA ILE A 510 -23.82 -24.48 -3.44
C ILE A 510 -23.59 -25.41 -4.63
N THR A 511 -23.70 -24.89 -5.84
CA THR A 511 -23.45 -25.66 -7.06
C THR A 511 -22.07 -25.37 -7.67
N HIS A 512 -21.53 -24.18 -7.42
CA HIS A 512 -20.26 -23.73 -7.97
C HIS A 512 -19.63 -22.65 -7.11
N LEU A 513 -18.36 -22.37 -7.34
CA LEU A 513 -17.59 -21.25 -6.81
C LEU A 513 -16.98 -20.48 -7.98
N CYS A 514 -17.26 -19.19 -8.05
CA CYS A 514 -16.76 -18.30 -9.09
C CYS A 514 -15.78 -17.28 -8.50
N PHE A 515 -14.67 -17.09 -9.20
CA PHE A 515 -13.81 -15.94 -9.00
C PHE A 515 -13.41 -15.36 -10.36
N ALA A 516 -14.21 -14.39 -10.84
CA ALA A 516 -14.10 -13.87 -12.19
C ALA A 516 -14.26 -15.02 -13.22
N ASP A 517 -13.23 -15.33 -13.99
CA ASP A 517 -13.23 -16.39 -15.01
C ASP A 517 -12.88 -17.79 -14.46
N ASP A 518 -12.33 -17.88 -13.24
CA ASP A 518 -12.07 -19.16 -12.59
C ASP A 518 -13.40 -19.74 -12.05
N LEU A 519 -13.93 -20.74 -12.76
CA LEU A 519 -15.18 -21.44 -12.42
C LEU A 519 -14.87 -22.83 -11.86
N PHE A 520 -15.36 -23.11 -10.66
CA PHE A 520 -15.24 -24.42 -10.02
C PHE A 520 -16.62 -24.97 -9.68
N VAL A 521 -17.06 -26.04 -10.35
CA VAL A 521 -18.40 -26.62 -10.22
C VAL A 521 -18.35 -27.90 -9.39
N PHE A 522 -19.36 -28.16 -8.58
CA PHE A 522 -19.46 -29.34 -7.71
C PHE A 522 -20.79 -30.06 -7.95
N THR A 523 -20.73 -31.36 -8.24
CA THR A 523 -21.93 -32.20 -8.46
C THR A 523 -21.77 -33.55 -7.76
N TYR A 524 -22.85 -34.31 -7.71
CA TYR A 524 -22.77 -35.75 -7.44
C TYR A 524 -22.00 -36.47 -8.57
N GLY A 525 -21.42 -37.62 -8.24
CA GLY A 525 -20.62 -38.44 -9.16
C GLY A 525 -21.44 -39.38 -10.05
N ASP A 526 -22.34 -38.83 -10.85
CA ASP A 526 -23.18 -39.57 -11.81
C ASP A 526 -23.33 -38.84 -13.15
N VAL A 527 -23.82 -39.55 -14.18
CA VAL A 527 -24.01 -38.98 -15.52
C VAL A 527 -25.15 -37.95 -15.54
N GLY A 528 -26.26 -38.20 -14.84
CA GLY A 528 -27.42 -37.31 -14.82
C GLY A 528 -27.08 -35.89 -14.35
N SER A 529 -26.36 -35.74 -13.23
CA SER A 529 -25.95 -34.41 -12.77
C SER A 529 -24.96 -33.72 -13.71
N VAL A 530 -24.11 -34.49 -14.41
CA VAL A 530 -23.12 -33.97 -15.36
C VAL A 530 -23.77 -33.55 -16.69
N GLU A 531 -24.82 -34.24 -17.14
CA GLU A 531 -25.60 -33.84 -18.31
C GLU A 531 -26.28 -32.48 -18.11
N ILE A 532 -26.78 -32.23 -16.90
CA ILE A 532 -27.38 -30.94 -16.54
C ILE A 532 -26.33 -29.83 -16.56
N LEU A 533 -25.12 -30.09 -16.05
CA LEU A 533 -23.98 -29.17 -16.18
C LEU A 533 -23.61 -28.93 -17.65
N LYS A 534 -23.54 -29.98 -18.47
CA LYS A 534 -23.26 -29.87 -19.92
C LYS A 534 -24.31 -29.00 -20.62
N ARG A 535 -25.60 -29.20 -20.31
CA ARG A 535 -26.71 -28.38 -20.81
C ARG A 535 -26.54 -26.92 -20.41
N ALA A 536 -26.24 -26.64 -19.14
CA ALA A 536 -26.01 -25.28 -18.65
C ALA A 536 -24.82 -24.59 -19.34
N LEU A 537 -23.70 -25.30 -19.53
CA LEU A 537 -22.53 -24.78 -20.26
C LEU A 537 -22.86 -24.50 -21.73
N HIS A 538 -23.64 -25.37 -22.37
CA HIS A 538 -24.07 -25.19 -23.76
C HIS A 538 -24.99 -23.97 -23.92
N LEU A 539 -26.00 -23.84 -23.06
CA LEU A 539 -26.90 -22.67 -23.05
C LEU A 539 -26.13 -21.38 -22.78
N PHE A 540 -25.23 -21.40 -21.80
CA PHE A 540 -24.40 -20.23 -21.49
C PHE A 540 -23.52 -19.84 -22.68
N ALA A 541 -22.90 -20.81 -23.36
CA ALA A 541 -22.11 -20.53 -24.57
C ALA A 541 -22.97 -19.96 -25.71
N LYS A 542 -24.16 -20.53 -25.94
CA LYS A 542 -25.12 -20.07 -26.96
C LYS A 542 -25.56 -18.62 -26.72
N HIS A 543 -25.80 -18.23 -25.47
CA HIS A 543 -26.31 -16.89 -25.16
C HIS A 543 -25.20 -15.84 -24.97
N SER A 544 -24.15 -16.18 -24.22
CA SER A 544 -23.10 -15.21 -23.83
C SER A 544 -21.91 -15.15 -24.80
N GLY A 545 -21.74 -16.17 -25.65
CA GLY A 545 -20.53 -16.39 -26.45
C GLY A 545 -19.36 -17.01 -25.67
N LEU A 546 -19.51 -17.27 -24.37
CA LEU A 546 -18.46 -17.82 -23.52
C LEU A 546 -18.53 -19.35 -23.47
N SER A 547 -17.52 -20.00 -24.05
CA SER A 547 -17.41 -21.46 -24.09
C SER A 547 -16.32 -21.98 -23.14
N ALA A 548 -16.58 -23.16 -22.56
CA ALA A 548 -15.59 -23.90 -21.80
C ALA A 548 -14.47 -24.42 -22.71
N ASN A 549 -13.24 -24.37 -22.21
CA ASN A 549 -12.08 -24.90 -22.89
C ASN A 549 -11.87 -26.36 -22.51
N LEU A 550 -12.30 -27.28 -23.38
CA LEU A 550 -12.25 -28.73 -23.11
C LEU A 550 -10.85 -29.24 -22.75
N GLN A 551 -9.80 -28.68 -23.37
CA GLN A 551 -8.41 -29.13 -23.16
C GLN A 551 -7.79 -28.62 -21.86
N LYS A 552 -8.29 -27.52 -21.31
CA LYS A 552 -7.76 -26.92 -20.06
C LYS A 552 -8.66 -27.16 -18.86
N SER A 553 -9.88 -27.61 -19.09
CA SER A 553 -10.81 -27.96 -18.03
C SER A 553 -10.47 -29.34 -17.49
N GLU A 554 -10.57 -29.46 -16.17
CA GLU A 554 -10.16 -30.64 -15.40
C GLU A 554 -11.34 -31.14 -14.57
N VAL A 555 -11.51 -32.46 -14.48
CA VAL A 555 -12.45 -33.12 -13.56
C VAL A 555 -11.69 -33.89 -12.47
N PHE A 556 -12.19 -33.80 -11.24
CA PHE A 556 -11.69 -34.51 -10.07
C PHE A 556 -12.79 -35.40 -9.51
N PHE A 557 -12.47 -36.67 -9.25
CA PHE A 557 -13.39 -37.67 -8.75
C PHE A 557 -13.10 -38.00 -7.28
N GLY A 558 -14.17 -38.18 -6.49
CA GLY A 558 -14.10 -38.70 -5.13
C GLY A 558 -15.11 -39.84 -4.96
N ASN A 559 -14.62 -41.03 -4.62
CA ASN A 559 -15.42 -42.25 -4.49
C ASN A 559 -16.37 -42.56 -5.67
N VAL A 560 -15.88 -42.43 -6.91
CA VAL A 560 -16.62 -42.76 -8.15
C VAL A 560 -15.98 -44.01 -8.79
N SER A 561 -16.78 -44.99 -9.22
CA SER A 561 -16.26 -46.21 -9.87
C SER A 561 -15.63 -45.92 -11.23
N SER A 562 -14.67 -46.72 -11.66
CA SER A 562 -13.95 -46.52 -12.95
C SER A 562 -14.90 -46.52 -14.16
N GLU A 563 -15.94 -47.35 -14.12
CA GLU A 563 -17.01 -47.39 -15.13
C GLU A 563 -17.75 -46.05 -15.20
N MET A 564 -18.17 -45.52 -14.04
CA MET A 564 -18.87 -44.24 -13.95
C MET A 564 -17.98 -43.06 -14.32
N GLN A 565 -16.69 -43.09 -13.95
CA GLN A 565 -15.72 -42.08 -14.40
C GLN A 565 -15.63 -42.04 -15.93
N THR A 566 -15.58 -43.20 -16.57
CA THR A 566 -15.54 -43.30 -18.05
C THR A 566 -16.84 -42.77 -18.66
N ALA A 567 -17.99 -43.10 -18.10
CA ALA A 567 -19.28 -42.59 -18.56
C ALA A 567 -19.37 -41.04 -18.43
N ILE A 568 -18.89 -40.48 -17.33
CA ILE A 568 -18.83 -39.02 -17.10
C ILE A 568 -17.90 -38.35 -18.11
N LEU A 569 -16.72 -38.93 -18.37
CA LEU A 569 -15.76 -38.41 -19.33
C LEU A 569 -16.27 -38.50 -20.77
N ASN A 570 -17.07 -39.51 -21.11
CA ASN A 570 -17.76 -39.59 -22.40
C ASN A 570 -18.84 -38.52 -22.55
N CYS A 571 -19.53 -38.18 -21.46
CA CYS A 571 -20.53 -37.09 -21.46
C CYS A 571 -19.86 -35.72 -21.61
N LEU A 572 -18.84 -35.44 -20.81
CA LEU A 572 -18.10 -34.17 -20.77
C LEU A 572 -16.58 -34.45 -20.82
N PRO A 573 -15.95 -34.39 -22.02
CA PRO A 573 -14.58 -34.87 -22.25
C PRO A 573 -13.51 -33.89 -21.75
N PHE A 574 -13.50 -33.66 -20.44
CA PHE A 574 -12.47 -32.92 -19.74
C PHE A 574 -11.30 -33.83 -19.38
N SER A 575 -10.14 -33.23 -19.13
CA SER A 575 -8.98 -33.98 -18.64
C SER A 575 -9.19 -34.44 -17.20
N MET A 576 -8.78 -35.67 -16.87
CA MET A 576 -8.80 -36.14 -15.49
C MET A 576 -7.65 -35.46 -14.71
N GLY A 577 -8.00 -34.69 -13.69
CA GLY A 577 -7.05 -34.01 -12.82
C GLY A 577 -6.72 -34.80 -11.55
N SER A 578 -5.63 -34.41 -10.88
CA SER A 578 -5.27 -34.94 -9.56
C SER A 578 -5.02 -33.82 -8.55
N LEU A 579 -5.48 -34.00 -7.31
CA LEU A 579 -5.20 -33.08 -6.21
C LEU A 579 -3.86 -33.45 -5.54
N PRO A 580 -3.02 -32.48 -5.14
CA PRO A 580 -3.29 -31.04 -5.05
C PRO A 580 -3.10 -30.27 -6.36
N ILE A 581 -3.94 -29.26 -6.59
CA ILE A 581 -3.85 -28.36 -7.76
C ILE A 581 -3.58 -26.92 -7.34
N ARG A 582 -3.12 -26.09 -8.28
CA ARG A 582 -3.10 -24.64 -8.07
C ARG A 582 -4.49 -24.04 -8.33
N TYR A 583 -5.05 -23.41 -7.29
CA TYR A 583 -6.33 -22.69 -7.33
C TYR A 583 -6.14 -21.29 -6.74
N LEU A 584 -6.55 -20.24 -7.46
CA LEU A 584 -6.41 -18.83 -7.06
C LEU A 584 -5.02 -18.44 -6.53
N GLY A 585 -3.97 -19.08 -7.06
CA GLY A 585 -2.57 -18.78 -6.71
C GLY A 585 -1.95 -19.57 -5.55
N VAL A 586 -2.72 -20.45 -4.89
CA VAL A 586 -2.29 -21.33 -3.79
C VAL A 586 -2.63 -22.81 -4.09
N PRO A 587 -2.00 -23.77 -3.42
CA PRO A 587 -2.34 -25.19 -3.57
C PRO A 587 -3.66 -25.52 -2.86
N LEU A 588 -4.61 -26.08 -3.60
CA LEU A 588 -5.82 -26.70 -3.09
C LEU A 588 -5.55 -28.19 -2.85
N SER A 589 -5.74 -28.63 -1.62
CA SER A 589 -5.44 -29.99 -1.18
C SER A 589 -6.46 -30.52 -0.18
N PRO A 590 -6.93 -31.77 -0.33
CA PRO A 590 -7.83 -32.41 0.62
C PRO A 590 -7.09 -32.86 1.90
N VAL A 591 -5.75 -32.94 1.84
CA VAL A 591 -4.87 -33.31 2.97
C VAL A 591 -3.90 -32.18 3.31
N THR A 592 -3.30 -32.25 4.49
CA THR A 592 -2.30 -31.25 4.93
C THR A 592 -1.13 -31.15 3.96
N LEU A 593 -0.75 -29.93 3.61
CA LEU A 593 0.36 -29.66 2.69
C LEU A 593 1.69 -30.12 3.28
N ARG A 594 2.50 -30.78 2.45
CA ARG A 594 3.87 -31.19 2.75
C ARG A 594 4.81 -30.00 2.56
N VAL A 595 6.00 -30.05 3.16
CA VAL A 595 7.04 -29.02 2.99
C VAL A 595 7.39 -28.80 1.50
N ALA A 596 7.36 -29.88 0.70
CA ALA A 596 7.61 -29.83 -0.74
C ALA A 596 6.61 -28.95 -1.51
N ASP A 597 5.34 -28.90 -1.07
CA ASP A 597 4.28 -28.13 -1.74
C ASP A 597 4.53 -26.60 -1.63
N TYR A 598 5.23 -26.17 -0.57
CA TYR A 598 5.69 -24.79 -0.41
C TYR A 598 6.92 -24.46 -1.27
N GLY A 599 7.51 -25.45 -1.95
CA GLY A 599 8.66 -25.27 -2.83
C GLY A 599 8.44 -24.22 -3.92
N VAL A 600 7.20 -24.10 -4.43
CA VAL A 600 6.83 -23.06 -5.42
C VAL A 600 6.95 -21.66 -4.81
N LEU A 601 6.52 -21.46 -3.56
CA LEU A 601 6.64 -20.18 -2.87
C LEU A 601 8.11 -19.84 -2.60
N ILE A 602 8.88 -20.80 -2.08
CA ILE A 602 10.32 -20.63 -1.83
C ILE A 602 11.06 -20.28 -3.13
N THR A 603 10.73 -20.97 -4.24
CA THR A 603 11.32 -20.70 -5.55
C THR A 603 10.97 -19.30 -6.05
N LYS A 604 9.73 -18.82 -5.82
CA LYS A 604 9.36 -17.43 -6.12
C LYS A 604 10.15 -16.41 -5.31
N VAL A 605 10.34 -16.65 -4.02
CA VAL A 605 11.17 -15.79 -3.14
C VAL A 605 12.62 -15.78 -3.66
N LYS A 606 13.20 -16.96 -3.94
CA LYS A 606 14.55 -17.11 -4.50
C LYS A 606 14.71 -16.40 -5.85
N ALA A 607 13.78 -16.61 -6.78
CA ALA A 607 13.79 -15.97 -8.10
C ALA A 607 13.70 -14.44 -7.97
N ARG A 608 12.86 -13.94 -7.06
CA ARG A 608 12.75 -12.50 -6.80
C ARG A 608 14.05 -11.91 -6.24
N ILE A 609 14.68 -12.61 -5.29
CA ILE A 609 16.00 -12.24 -4.77
C ILE A 609 17.07 -12.29 -5.86
N GLY A 610 17.09 -13.35 -6.68
CA GLY A 610 18.06 -13.51 -7.77
C GLY A 610 17.97 -12.41 -8.84
N ASN A 611 16.76 -11.93 -9.15
CA ASN A 611 16.56 -10.81 -10.06
C ASN A 611 17.13 -9.50 -9.50
N TRP A 612 17.10 -9.33 -8.18
CA TRP A 612 17.76 -8.20 -7.53
C TRP A 612 19.23 -8.51 -7.39
N LYS A 613 20.02 -8.08 -8.36
CA LYS A 613 21.49 -8.12 -8.31
C LYS A 613 21.97 -7.37 -7.05
N ALA A 614 22.08 -8.09 -5.93
CA ALA A 614 22.24 -7.53 -4.59
C ALA A 614 23.50 -6.65 -4.46
N LYS A 615 24.47 -6.85 -5.36
CA LYS A 615 25.67 -6.02 -5.53
C LYS A 615 25.39 -4.53 -5.75
N PHE A 616 24.25 -4.19 -6.36
CA PHE A 616 23.91 -2.78 -6.64
C PHE A 616 23.07 -2.12 -5.54
N LEU A 617 22.68 -2.84 -4.49
CA LEU A 617 21.79 -2.35 -3.45
C LEU A 617 22.53 -2.15 -2.13
N SER A 618 22.29 -1.02 -1.48
CA SER A 618 22.76 -0.77 -0.12
C SER A 618 22.04 -1.66 0.90
N PHE A 619 22.61 -1.90 2.08
CA PHE A 619 21.91 -2.65 3.14
C PHE A 619 20.56 -2.02 3.53
N ALA A 620 20.47 -0.69 3.51
CA ALA A 620 19.21 0.03 3.72
C ALA A 620 18.18 -0.24 2.59
N GLY A 621 18.63 -0.26 1.33
CA GLY A 621 17.78 -0.64 0.19
C GLY A 621 17.30 -2.09 0.26
N ARG A 622 18.16 -3.01 0.72
CA ARG A 622 17.79 -4.42 0.95
C ARG A 622 16.79 -4.59 2.08
N LYS A 623 16.98 -3.88 3.21
CA LYS A 623 16.01 -3.80 4.32
C LYS A 623 14.64 -3.38 3.77
N GLN A 624 14.59 -2.33 2.95
CA GLN A 624 13.35 -1.83 2.37
C GLN A 624 12.69 -2.86 1.43
N LEU A 625 13.47 -3.58 0.64
CA LEU A 625 12.97 -4.65 -0.25
C LEU A 625 12.42 -5.85 0.51
N ILE A 626 13.06 -6.24 1.62
CA ILE A 626 12.56 -7.31 2.49
C ILE A 626 11.17 -6.95 3.00
N ILE A 627 11.02 -5.76 3.60
CA ILE A 627 9.75 -5.32 4.19
C ILE A 627 8.67 -5.13 3.12
N SER A 628 8.98 -4.38 2.06
CA SER A 628 7.96 -3.95 1.09
C SER A 628 7.59 -5.03 0.07
N VAL A 629 8.50 -5.95 -0.26
CA VAL A 629 8.29 -6.95 -1.32
C VAL A 629 8.37 -8.39 -0.83
N LEU A 630 9.39 -8.79 -0.07
CA LEU A 630 9.55 -10.19 0.29
C LEU A 630 8.58 -10.63 1.38
N GLN A 631 8.39 -9.83 2.43
CA GLN A 631 7.40 -10.12 3.47
C GLN A 631 5.97 -10.06 2.91
N SER A 632 5.69 -9.11 2.01
CA SER A 632 4.38 -9.01 1.34
C SER A 632 4.10 -10.16 0.37
N LEU A 633 5.12 -10.75 -0.27
CA LEU A 633 4.98 -11.91 -1.15
C LEU A 633 4.44 -13.14 -0.40
N ASN A 634 4.85 -13.34 0.85
CA ASN A 634 4.41 -14.47 1.67
C ASN A 634 3.03 -14.25 2.31
N LEU A 635 2.60 -12.99 2.44
CA LEU A 635 1.39 -12.62 3.17
C LEU A 635 0.14 -13.33 2.63
N TYR A 636 0.03 -13.46 1.31
CA TYR A 636 -1.12 -14.13 0.70
C TYR A 636 -1.25 -15.60 1.12
N TRP A 637 -0.13 -16.34 1.18
CA TRP A 637 -0.14 -17.74 1.60
C TRP A 637 -0.30 -17.87 3.13
N MET A 638 0.38 -17.02 3.91
CA MET A 638 0.25 -17.01 5.37
C MET A 638 -1.15 -16.60 5.85
N ALA A 639 -1.90 -15.86 5.03
CA ALA A 639 -3.28 -15.53 5.33
C ALA A 639 -4.22 -16.73 5.18
N ILE A 640 -3.80 -17.85 4.60
CA ILE A 640 -4.66 -19.03 4.36
C ILE A 640 -4.13 -20.24 5.13
N PHE A 641 -2.80 -20.43 5.13
CA PHE A 641 -2.16 -21.59 5.74
C PHE A 641 -1.29 -21.20 6.93
N LEU A 642 -1.34 -22.02 7.98
CA LEU A 642 -0.34 -22.00 9.04
C LEU A 642 0.90 -22.78 8.57
N PHE A 643 2.03 -22.08 8.41
CA PHE A 643 3.25 -22.65 7.83
C PHE A 643 3.95 -23.59 8.81
N PRO A 644 4.48 -24.73 8.33
CA PRO A 644 5.41 -25.54 9.11
C PRO A 644 6.68 -24.76 9.46
N SER A 645 7.25 -25.01 10.64
CA SER A 645 8.48 -24.34 11.10
C SER A 645 9.62 -24.46 10.09
N ALA A 646 9.77 -25.62 9.43
CA ALA A 646 10.80 -25.82 8.39
C ALA A 646 10.67 -24.83 7.21
N VAL A 647 9.45 -24.50 6.79
CA VAL A 647 9.19 -23.53 5.71
C VAL A 647 9.51 -22.12 6.18
N ILE A 648 9.10 -21.76 7.40
CA ILE A 648 9.41 -20.47 8.02
C ILE A 648 10.93 -20.27 8.09
N HIS A 649 11.67 -21.22 8.66
CA HIS A 649 13.12 -21.16 8.76
C HIS A 649 13.80 -21.06 7.39
N SER A 650 13.29 -21.76 6.38
CA SER A 650 13.81 -21.69 5.01
C SER A 650 13.65 -20.29 4.39
N ILE A 651 12.49 -19.64 4.61
CA ILE A 651 12.23 -18.29 4.10
C ILE A 651 13.05 -17.25 4.87
N GLU A 652 13.11 -17.35 6.21
CA GLU A 652 13.89 -16.44 7.04
C GLU A 652 15.40 -16.57 6.75
N ALA A 653 15.89 -17.77 6.43
CA ALA A 653 17.25 -17.96 5.94
C ALA A 653 17.50 -17.18 4.64
N LEU A 654 16.58 -17.22 3.67
CA LEU A 654 16.70 -16.41 2.44
C LEU A 654 16.69 -14.90 2.73
N PHE A 655 15.90 -14.44 3.69
CA PHE A 655 15.87 -13.02 4.07
C PHE A 655 17.18 -12.59 4.71
N ARG A 656 17.70 -13.42 5.61
CA ARG A 656 18.98 -13.20 6.28
C ARG A 656 20.14 -13.19 5.31
N ASP A 657 20.19 -14.17 4.40
CA ASP A 657 21.22 -14.28 3.37
C ASP A 657 21.13 -13.08 2.41
N PHE A 658 19.93 -12.70 1.97
CA PHE A 658 19.76 -11.52 1.12
C PHE A 658 20.19 -10.23 1.82
N LEU A 659 19.85 -10.06 3.11
CA LEU A 659 20.27 -8.89 3.88
C LEU A 659 21.80 -8.81 3.95
N TRP A 660 22.48 -9.90 4.33
CA TRP A 660 23.90 -9.86 4.70
C TRP A 660 24.90 -10.23 3.59
N ALA A 661 24.54 -11.07 2.62
CA ALA A 661 25.48 -11.59 1.62
C ALA A 661 25.86 -10.55 0.56
N GLN A 662 27.16 -10.40 0.25
CA GLN A 662 27.64 -9.50 -0.80
C GLN A 662 27.99 -10.28 -2.08
N GLY A 663 26.97 -10.71 -2.85
CA GLY A 663 27.17 -11.41 -4.13
C GLY A 663 26.59 -12.82 -4.16
N ASN A 664 26.91 -13.58 -5.20
CA ASN A 664 26.18 -14.80 -5.55
C ASN A 664 26.64 -16.09 -4.82
N SER A 665 27.72 -16.09 -4.03
CA SER A 665 28.30 -17.38 -3.59
C SER A 665 29.01 -17.42 -2.23
N SER A 666 28.90 -16.42 -1.35
CA SER A 666 29.42 -16.56 0.02
C SER A 666 28.32 -16.36 1.05
N LYS A 667 28.16 -17.32 1.98
CA LYS A 667 27.37 -17.15 3.21
C LYS A 667 27.92 -15.92 3.93
N GLY A 668 27.24 -14.77 3.80
CA GLY A 668 27.64 -13.58 4.53
C GLY A 668 27.57 -13.87 6.04
N LYS A 669 28.67 -13.69 6.77
CA LYS A 669 28.65 -13.80 8.24
C LYS A 669 27.62 -12.79 8.77
N CYS A 670 26.58 -13.27 9.43
CA CYS A 670 25.50 -12.44 9.95
C CYS A 670 26.06 -11.49 11.01
N LYS A 671 25.91 -10.18 10.81
CA LYS A 671 26.46 -9.17 11.73
C LYS A 671 25.67 -9.05 13.02
N VAL A 672 24.38 -9.35 12.96
CA VAL A 672 23.42 -9.23 14.05
C VAL A 672 22.52 -10.46 14.05
N ALA A 673 22.18 -10.96 15.25
CA ALA A 673 21.26 -12.07 15.42
C ALA A 673 19.88 -11.75 14.80
N TRP A 674 19.28 -12.73 14.12
CA TRP A 674 18.02 -12.52 13.40
C TRP A 674 16.87 -12.12 14.32
N GLU A 675 16.84 -12.64 15.55
CA GLU A 675 15.85 -12.27 16.56
C GLU A 675 15.89 -10.77 16.91
N LEU A 676 17.10 -10.20 17.04
CA LEU A 676 17.28 -8.77 17.30
C LEU A 676 16.87 -7.94 16.08
N VAL A 677 17.20 -8.43 14.87
CA VAL A 677 16.79 -7.81 13.59
C VAL A 677 15.25 -7.73 13.48
N CYS A 678 14.54 -8.77 13.91
CA CYS A 678 13.09 -8.84 13.89
C CYS A 678 12.37 -8.05 14.99
N ARG A 679 13.10 -7.45 15.95
CA ARG A 679 12.45 -6.59 16.94
C ARG A 679 11.86 -5.33 16.28
N PRO A 680 10.78 -4.78 16.84
CA PRO A 680 10.28 -3.46 16.44
C PRO A 680 11.40 -2.41 16.49
N LEU A 681 11.31 -1.39 15.64
CA LEU A 681 12.29 -0.31 15.61
C LEU A 681 12.44 0.34 17.02
N ARG A 682 11.31 0.54 17.73
CA ARG A 682 11.26 1.04 19.12
C ARG A 682 12.09 0.22 20.12
N ASN A 683 12.30 -1.06 19.85
CA ASN A 683 13.05 -1.99 20.70
C ASN A 683 14.46 -2.27 20.14
N GLY A 684 14.99 -1.37 19.30
CA GLY A 684 16.35 -1.45 18.76
C GLY A 684 16.55 -2.40 17.56
N GLY A 685 15.47 -2.95 16.99
CA GLY A 685 15.55 -3.83 15.81
C GLY A 685 15.46 -3.10 14.46
N LEU A 686 15.28 -3.86 13.38
CA LEU A 686 15.06 -3.32 12.02
C LEU A 686 13.58 -3.26 11.61
N GLY A 687 12.66 -3.70 12.48
CA GLY A 687 11.22 -3.70 12.21
C GLY A 687 10.77 -4.79 11.26
N PHE A 688 11.52 -5.88 11.11
CA PHE A 688 11.07 -7.05 10.35
C PHE A 688 10.07 -7.84 11.18
N LYS A 689 8.89 -8.11 10.63
CA LYS A 689 7.93 -8.98 11.31
C LYS A 689 8.43 -10.41 11.40
N ARG A 690 8.34 -11.02 12.59
CA ARG A 690 8.60 -12.47 12.78
C ARG A 690 7.54 -13.26 12.01
N LEU A 691 7.95 -14.14 11.10
CA LEU A 691 6.99 -14.82 10.22
C LEU A 691 6.04 -15.74 11.00
N THR A 692 6.52 -16.39 12.07
CA THR A 692 5.69 -17.23 12.94
C THR A 692 4.55 -16.45 13.59
N THR A 693 4.87 -15.34 14.27
CA THR A 693 3.86 -14.50 14.94
C THR A 693 2.93 -13.84 13.93
N TRP A 694 3.47 -13.39 12.80
CA TRP A 694 2.68 -12.77 11.74
C TRP A 694 1.70 -13.74 11.09
N ASN A 695 2.11 -14.99 10.86
CA ASN A 695 1.24 -16.02 10.32
C ASN A 695 0.10 -16.36 11.29
N ARG A 696 0.38 -16.51 12.60
CA ARG A 696 -0.65 -16.73 13.62
C ARG A 696 -1.65 -15.57 13.67
N ALA A 697 -1.17 -14.34 13.72
CA ALA A 697 -2.02 -13.14 13.71
C ALA A 697 -2.92 -13.04 12.46
N LEU A 698 -2.45 -13.51 11.30
CA LEU A 698 -3.28 -13.56 10.09
C LEU A 698 -4.37 -14.63 10.17
N ILE A 699 -4.06 -15.83 10.68
CA ILE A 699 -5.02 -16.93 10.83
C ILE A 699 -6.08 -16.60 11.89
N MET A 700 -5.71 -15.83 12.93
CA MET A 700 -6.65 -15.32 13.94
C MET A 700 -7.79 -14.52 13.34
N LYS A 701 -7.57 -13.84 12.19
CA LYS A 701 -8.66 -13.11 11.53
C LYS A 701 -9.80 -14.02 11.09
N HIS A 702 -9.50 -15.27 10.71
CA HIS A 702 -10.53 -16.25 10.34
C HIS A 702 -11.30 -16.76 11.54
N LEU A 703 -10.60 -17.01 12.65
CA LEU A 703 -11.25 -17.36 13.92
C LEU A 703 -12.16 -16.22 14.39
N TRP A 704 -11.68 -14.98 14.31
CA TRP A 704 -12.48 -13.79 14.59
C TRP A 704 -13.72 -13.70 13.69
N ASP A 705 -13.57 -13.90 12.39
CA ASP A 705 -14.70 -13.86 11.44
C ASP A 705 -15.76 -14.97 11.76
N ILE A 706 -15.33 -16.13 12.28
CA ILE A 706 -16.24 -17.17 12.80
C ILE A 706 -16.95 -16.71 14.07
N LEU A 707 -16.21 -16.16 15.05
CA LEU A 707 -16.76 -15.67 16.32
C LEU A 707 -17.81 -14.58 16.10
N THR A 708 -17.50 -13.56 15.29
CA THR A 708 -18.40 -12.42 15.02
C THR A 708 -19.49 -12.70 14.00
N ASN A 709 -19.67 -13.95 13.57
CA ASN A 709 -20.66 -14.34 12.56
C ASN A 709 -20.61 -13.52 11.27
N ARG A 710 -19.41 -13.28 10.72
CA ARG A 710 -19.28 -12.47 9.51
C ARG A 710 -20.08 -13.11 8.36
N ASP A 711 -20.94 -12.33 7.72
CA ASP A 711 -21.73 -12.79 6.57
C ASP A 711 -20.79 -13.17 5.40
N SER A 712 -20.56 -14.48 5.26
CA SER A 712 -19.75 -15.08 4.21
C SER A 712 -20.15 -16.54 4.05
N LEU A 713 -20.00 -17.06 2.83
CA LEU A 713 -20.38 -18.45 2.51
C LEU A 713 -19.59 -19.46 3.36
N TRP A 714 -18.30 -19.22 3.55
CA TRP A 714 -17.44 -20.09 4.35
C TRP A 714 -17.82 -20.09 5.84
N VAL A 715 -18.02 -18.93 6.47
CA VAL A 715 -18.43 -18.88 7.90
C VAL A 715 -19.78 -19.57 8.09
N THR A 716 -20.72 -19.37 7.16
CA THR A 716 -22.03 -20.04 7.17
C THR A 716 -21.87 -21.56 7.10
N TRP A 717 -21.03 -22.07 6.20
CA TRP A 717 -20.72 -23.50 6.10
C TRP A 717 -20.12 -24.06 7.39
N ILE A 718 -19.14 -23.37 7.97
CA ILE A 718 -18.47 -23.81 9.20
C ILE A 718 -19.45 -23.87 10.37
N ARG A 719 -20.31 -22.86 10.55
CA ARG A 719 -21.33 -22.88 11.62
C ARG A 719 -22.33 -23.99 11.41
N ARG A 720 -22.84 -24.16 10.19
CA ARG A 720 -23.88 -25.16 9.89
C ARG A 720 -23.39 -26.60 10.01
N PHE A 721 -22.21 -26.92 9.46
CA PHE A 721 -21.75 -28.30 9.31
C PHE A 721 -20.61 -28.73 10.23
N CYS A 722 -19.88 -27.78 10.83
CA CYS A 722 -18.74 -28.09 11.70
C CYS A 722 -19.03 -27.76 13.16
N ILE A 723 -19.26 -26.50 13.50
CA ILE A 723 -19.34 -26.02 14.89
C ILE A 723 -20.71 -26.30 15.51
N GLY A 724 -21.80 -26.10 14.75
CA GLY A 724 -23.16 -26.25 15.24
C GLY A 724 -23.51 -25.28 16.37
N GLU A 725 -24.42 -25.71 17.25
CA GLU A 725 -24.94 -24.93 18.38
C GLU A 725 -24.02 -24.93 19.61
N LEU A 726 -22.98 -25.78 19.64
CA LEU A 726 -22.04 -25.90 20.76
C LEU A 726 -21.12 -24.67 20.92
N GLY A 727 -21.08 -23.78 19.93
CA GLY A 727 -20.19 -22.62 19.92
C GLY A 727 -18.72 -22.97 19.65
N VAL A 728 -17.91 -21.94 19.37
CA VAL A 728 -16.50 -22.08 18.95
C VAL A 728 -15.64 -22.75 20.03
N TRP A 729 -15.93 -22.46 21.31
CA TRP A 729 -15.12 -22.89 22.44
C TRP A 729 -15.29 -24.38 22.78
N ARG A 730 -16.52 -24.91 22.71
CA ARG A 730 -16.80 -26.32 23.05
C ARG A 730 -16.75 -27.29 21.87
N ALA A 731 -16.83 -26.78 20.63
CA ALA A 731 -16.79 -27.63 19.45
C ALA A 731 -15.52 -28.49 19.39
N ARG A 732 -15.68 -29.82 19.30
CA ARG A 732 -14.55 -30.76 19.23
C ARG A 732 -14.02 -30.85 17.80
N CYS A 733 -12.70 -30.70 17.62
CA CYS A 733 -12.09 -30.82 16.29
C CYS A 733 -12.14 -32.26 15.77
N LEU A 734 -13.03 -32.53 14.83
CA LEU A 734 -13.20 -33.87 14.26
C LEU A 734 -12.19 -34.14 13.13
N SER A 735 -11.81 -35.41 12.96
CA SER A 735 -10.92 -35.86 11.87
C SER A 735 -11.53 -35.64 10.48
N LYS A 736 -12.87 -35.61 10.38
CA LYS A 736 -13.61 -35.35 9.14
C LYS A 736 -13.62 -33.88 8.69
N TRP A 737 -13.22 -32.94 9.54
CA TRP A 737 -13.13 -31.52 9.15
C TRP A 737 -11.95 -31.27 8.21
N SER A 738 -11.94 -30.15 7.49
CA SER A 738 -10.75 -29.78 6.73
C SER A 738 -9.55 -29.61 7.68
N TRP A 739 -8.37 -29.94 7.15
CA TRP A 739 -7.13 -29.74 7.91
C TRP A 739 -6.85 -28.25 8.18
N ILE A 740 -7.38 -27.34 7.36
CA ILE A 740 -7.25 -25.89 7.57
C ILE A 740 -8.08 -25.47 8.77
N LEU A 741 -9.36 -25.86 8.82
CA LEU A 741 -10.22 -25.55 9.95
C LEU A 741 -9.64 -26.09 11.26
N ARG A 742 -9.10 -27.32 11.26
CA ARG A 742 -8.40 -27.85 12.44
C ARG A 742 -7.22 -26.97 12.88
N LYS A 743 -6.47 -26.38 11.94
CA LYS A 743 -5.39 -25.44 12.26
C LYS A 743 -5.90 -24.08 12.74
N VAL A 744 -7.01 -23.58 12.19
CA VAL A 744 -7.69 -22.38 12.70
C VAL A 744 -8.21 -22.60 14.12
N MET A 745 -8.79 -23.76 14.41
CA MET A 745 -9.27 -24.07 15.75
C MET A 745 -8.14 -24.32 16.75
N SER A 746 -6.96 -24.76 16.28
CA SER A 746 -5.80 -24.99 17.17
C SER A 746 -5.22 -23.74 17.83
N ILE A 747 -5.57 -22.53 17.34
CA ILE A 747 -5.16 -21.26 17.94
C ILE A 747 -6.22 -20.66 18.86
N ARG A 748 -7.38 -21.31 19.04
CA ARG A 748 -8.51 -20.72 19.78
C ARG A 748 -8.17 -20.46 21.25
N ASP A 749 -7.46 -21.37 21.89
CA ASP A 749 -7.17 -21.28 23.33
C ASP A 749 -6.19 -20.13 23.60
N ASP A 750 -5.29 -19.82 22.67
CA ASP A 750 -4.38 -18.67 22.77
C ASP A 750 -5.11 -17.32 22.66
N VAL A 751 -6.29 -17.32 22.04
CA VAL A 751 -7.05 -16.12 21.67
C VAL A 751 -8.17 -15.82 22.67
N ARG A 752 -8.69 -16.84 23.35
CA ARG A 752 -9.88 -16.73 24.23
C ARG A 752 -9.79 -15.59 25.24
N GLN A 753 -8.63 -15.43 25.89
CA GLN A 753 -8.40 -14.38 26.90
C GLN A 753 -8.48 -12.94 26.37
N PHE A 754 -8.51 -12.73 25.05
CA PHE A 754 -8.60 -11.41 24.43
C PHE A 754 -9.96 -11.14 23.78
N VAL A 755 -10.89 -12.09 23.86
CA VAL A 755 -12.22 -11.99 23.22
C VAL A 755 -13.26 -11.84 24.31
N HIS A 756 -13.95 -10.71 24.29
CA HIS A 756 -14.99 -10.39 25.27
C HIS A 756 -16.30 -10.08 24.57
N VAL A 757 -17.41 -10.20 25.29
CA VAL A 757 -18.74 -9.91 24.77
C VAL A 757 -19.39 -8.85 25.61
N GLN A 758 -19.74 -7.73 24.97
CA GLN A 758 -20.61 -6.72 25.55
C GLN A 758 -22.06 -7.18 25.36
N ILE A 759 -22.74 -7.39 26.48
CA ILE A 759 -24.12 -7.89 26.50
C ILE A 759 -25.09 -6.80 26.06
N GLY A 760 -25.95 -7.14 25.10
CA GLY A 760 -27.15 -6.38 24.73
C GLY A 760 -28.39 -7.16 25.19
N ASN A 761 -29.00 -7.93 24.28
CA ASN A 761 -30.13 -8.79 24.60
C ASN A 761 -29.76 -10.13 25.24
N GLY A 762 -28.48 -10.50 25.28
CA GLY A 762 -27.97 -11.71 25.93
C GLY A 762 -28.29 -13.03 25.23
N ARG A 763 -28.99 -13.02 24.08
CA ARG A 763 -29.50 -14.25 23.42
C ARG A 763 -28.44 -14.98 22.61
N THR A 764 -27.40 -14.28 22.17
CA THR A 764 -26.37 -14.84 21.29
C THR A 764 -25.08 -15.21 22.03
N THR A 765 -25.01 -14.87 23.30
CA THR A 765 -23.84 -15.08 24.16
C THR A 765 -24.06 -16.31 25.04
N HIS A 766 -23.13 -17.26 25.02
CA HIS A 766 -23.19 -18.43 25.90
C HIS A 766 -22.77 -18.04 27.31
N ALA A 767 -23.67 -18.21 28.28
CA ALA A 767 -23.45 -17.73 29.65
C ALA A 767 -22.20 -18.34 30.30
N TRP A 768 -21.92 -19.61 30.02
CA TRP A 768 -20.86 -20.35 30.70
C TRP A 768 -19.51 -20.29 29.99
N GLU A 769 -19.49 -20.01 28.69
CA GLU A 769 -18.28 -20.16 27.85
C GLU A 769 -17.72 -18.85 27.29
N ASP A 770 -18.55 -17.83 27.13
CA ASP A 770 -18.07 -16.53 26.63
C ASP A 770 -17.61 -15.63 27.79
N ASN A 771 -16.62 -14.77 27.54
CA ASN A 771 -16.11 -13.83 28.53
C ASN A 771 -16.96 -12.55 28.51
N TRP A 772 -18.05 -12.53 29.28
CA TRP A 772 -18.97 -11.38 29.31
C TRP A 772 -19.01 -10.65 30.66
N ILE A 773 -18.50 -11.26 31.72
CA ILE A 773 -18.50 -10.68 33.08
C ILE A 773 -17.09 -10.59 33.71
N MET A 774 -16.18 -11.48 33.30
CA MET A 774 -14.82 -11.57 33.80
C MET A 774 -13.86 -11.92 32.66
N ASP A 775 -12.55 -11.82 32.91
CA ASP A 775 -11.49 -12.13 31.92
C ASP A 775 -11.32 -13.63 31.61
N ALA A 776 -12.29 -14.44 32.05
CA ALA A 776 -12.34 -15.88 31.92
C ALA A 776 -13.80 -16.35 31.77
N PRO A 777 -14.04 -17.56 31.23
CA PRO A 777 -15.40 -18.11 31.17
C PRO A 777 -15.89 -18.48 32.57
N LEU A 778 -17.19 -18.35 32.84
CA LEU A 778 -17.78 -18.80 34.11
C LEU A 778 -17.54 -20.29 34.37
N SER A 779 -17.43 -21.11 33.32
CA SER A 779 -17.09 -22.54 33.43
C SER A 779 -15.68 -22.82 33.98
N SER A 780 -14.81 -21.80 34.08
CA SER A 780 -13.52 -21.91 34.77
C SER A 780 -13.63 -21.82 36.29
N VAL A 781 -14.71 -21.21 36.80
CA VAL A 781 -14.99 -21.02 38.24
C VAL A 781 -16.06 -22.01 38.71
N VAL A 782 -17.13 -22.17 37.92
CA VAL A 782 -18.29 -23.01 38.24
C VAL A 782 -18.23 -24.29 37.42
N SER A 783 -18.11 -25.44 38.09
CA SER A 783 -18.11 -26.74 37.40
C SER A 783 -19.47 -27.03 36.76
N TYR A 784 -19.49 -27.71 35.60
CA TYR A 784 -20.73 -28.11 34.92
C TYR A 784 -21.68 -28.95 35.78
N ARG A 785 -21.15 -29.68 36.77
CA ARG A 785 -21.98 -30.42 37.73
C ARG A 785 -22.83 -29.47 38.57
N LEU A 786 -22.21 -28.40 39.09
CA LEU A 786 -22.90 -27.39 39.90
C LEU A 786 -23.91 -26.58 39.07
N ILE A 787 -23.61 -26.32 37.80
CA ILE A 787 -24.54 -25.66 36.85
C ILE A 787 -25.83 -26.49 36.74
N HIS A 788 -25.70 -27.80 36.50
CA HIS A 788 -26.83 -28.71 36.37
C HIS A 788 -27.60 -28.88 37.70
N ASP A 789 -26.88 -29.03 38.82
CA ASP A 789 -27.49 -29.15 40.15
C ASP A 789 -28.29 -27.89 40.53
N SER A 790 -27.97 -26.74 39.95
CA SER A 790 -28.67 -25.46 40.15
C SER A 790 -29.81 -25.22 39.15
N GLY A 791 -30.16 -26.19 38.31
CA GLY A 791 -31.29 -26.10 37.36
C GLY A 791 -30.97 -25.44 36.01
N PHE A 792 -29.71 -25.08 35.76
CA PHE A 792 -29.29 -24.47 34.48
C PHE A 792 -28.78 -25.53 33.48
N ASN A 793 -28.92 -25.24 32.19
CA ASN A 793 -28.34 -26.03 31.12
C ASN A 793 -26.95 -25.50 30.72
N ALA A 794 -26.06 -26.40 30.33
CA ALA A 794 -24.72 -26.07 29.83
C ALA A 794 -24.72 -25.21 28.55
N ASN A 795 -25.85 -25.14 27.84
CA ASN A 795 -26.01 -24.35 26.62
C ASN A 795 -26.75 -23.02 26.83
N ASP A 796 -27.16 -22.70 28.06
CA ASP A 796 -27.95 -21.50 28.34
C ASP A 796 -27.25 -20.23 27.86
N SER A 797 -28.05 -19.34 27.28
CA SER A 797 -27.59 -17.99 26.92
C SER A 797 -27.57 -17.08 28.15
N VAL A 798 -26.89 -15.95 28.05
CA VAL A 798 -26.91 -14.94 29.12
C VAL A 798 -28.34 -14.47 29.39
N PHE A 799 -29.19 -14.38 28.35
CA PHE A 799 -30.60 -14.08 28.52
C PHE A 799 -31.31 -15.10 29.40
N ASP A 800 -31.08 -16.40 29.16
CA ASP A 800 -31.74 -17.48 29.91
C ASP A 800 -31.32 -17.48 31.38
N VAL A 801 -30.03 -17.27 31.64
CA VAL A 801 -29.47 -17.23 33.00
C VAL A 801 -29.95 -15.99 33.76
N VAL A 802 -29.85 -14.80 33.17
CA VAL A 802 -30.24 -13.55 33.82
C VAL A 802 -31.76 -13.51 34.08
N SER A 803 -32.57 -14.03 33.15
CA SER A 803 -34.04 -14.08 33.32
C SER A 803 -34.48 -14.96 34.49
N GLN A 804 -33.70 -15.99 34.84
CA GLN A 804 -33.98 -16.90 35.96
C GLN A 804 -33.44 -16.38 37.31
N LEU A 805 -32.42 -15.50 37.30
CA LEU A 805 -31.73 -15.06 38.51
C LEU A 805 -32.37 -13.86 39.23
N HIS A 806 -33.44 -13.26 38.70
CA HIS A 806 -34.20 -12.17 39.35
C HIS A 806 -33.28 -11.10 40.02
N ASP A 807 -32.38 -10.51 39.23
CA ASP A 807 -31.48 -9.39 39.58
C ASP A 807 -30.33 -9.67 40.58
N SER A 808 -30.10 -10.91 41.03
CA SER A 808 -28.93 -11.22 41.87
C SER A 808 -28.40 -12.66 41.72
N TRP A 809 -27.10 -12.85 41.95
CA TRP A 809 -26.51 -14.20 42.00
C TRP A 809 -27.03 -14.98 43.22
N PRO A 810 -27.22 -16.31 43.13
CA PRO A 810 -27.70 -17.11 44.25
C PRO A 810 -26.77 -16.99 45.47
N THR A 811 -27.31 -16.84 46.67
CA THR A 811 -26.53 -16.67 47.91
C THR A 811 -25.56 -17.82 48.15
N GLU A 812 -25.94 -19.05 47.76
CA GLU A 812 -25.07 -20.22 47.82
C GLU A 812 -23.83 -20.08 46.93
N TRP A 813 -23.98 -19.49 45.74
CA TRP A 813 -22.87 -19.27 44.81
C TRP A 813 -21.97 -18.12 45.29
N ILE A 814 -22.54 -17.07 45.87
CA ILE A 814 -21.77 -15.97 46.48
C ILE A 814 -20.95 -16.49 47.68
N ASN A 815 -21.54 -17.33 48.52
CA ASN A 815 -20.86 -17.94 49.68
C ASN A 815 -19.74 -18.90 49.24
N ARG A 816 -19.96 -19.67 48.18
CA ARG A 816 -18.99 -20.64 47.67
C ARG A 816 -17.90 -20.01 46.81
N PHE A 817 -18.23 -18.94 46.09
CA PHE A 817 -17.34 -18.20 45.20
C PHE A 817 -17.54 -16.69 45.43
N PRO A 818 -16.79 -16.10 46.38
CA PRO A 818 -16.91 -14.68 46.74
C PRO A 818 -16.76 -13.71 45.58
N VAL A 819 -16.13 -14.14 44.47
CA VAL A 819 -15.95 -13.35 43.25
C VAL A 819 -17.28 -12.88 42.64
N PHE A 820 -18.39 -13.61 42.84
CA PHE A 820 -19.72 -13.18 42.34
C PHE A 820 -20.28 -11.97 43.08
N SER A 821 -19.82 -11.68 44.30
CA SER A 821 -20.26 -10.48 45.04
C SER A 821 -19.82 -9.16 44.39
N SER A 822 -18.72 -9.18 43.63
CA SER A 822 -18.18 -8.00 42.95
C SER A 822 -18.75 -7.76 41.55
N PHE A 823 -19.53 -8.70 41.01
CA PHE A 823 -20.02 -8.62 39.63
C PHE A 823 -21.53 -8.35 39.57
N GLN A 824 -21.89 -7.24 38.93
CA GLN A 824 -23.29 -6.91 38.65
C GLN A 824 -23.80 -7.66 37.42
N LEU A 825 -25.06 -8.12 37.48
CA LEU A 825 -25.73 -8.70 36.32
C LEU A 825 -26.03 -7.61 35.27
N PRO A 826 -25.96 -7.92 33.97
CA PRO A 826 -26.11 -6.95 32.90
C PRO A 826 -27.60 -6.64 32.70
N ILE A 827 -27.91 -5.37 32.46
CA ILE A 827 -29.26 -4.95 32.07
C ILE A 827 -29.47 -5.34 30.60
N LEU A 828 -30.48 -6.17 30.34
CA LEU A 828 -30.75 -6.69 29.00
C LEU A 828 -31.63 -5.71 28.21
N ASP A 829 -31.15 -5.24 27.05
CA ASP A 829 -31.95 -4.47 26.09
C ASP A 829 -32.43 -5.40 24.95
N PRO A 830 -33.75 -5.66 24.80
CA PRO A 830 -34.29 -6.48 23.73
C PRO A 830 -33.92 -6.02 22.31
N ASN A 831 -33.67 -4.72 22.13
CA ASN A 831 -33.40 -4.10 20.82
C ASN A 831 -31.91 -4.07 20.47
N GLN A 832 -31.02 -4.29 21.44
CA GLN A 832 -29.58 -4.27 21.23
C GLN A 832 -29.03 -5.69 21.08
N ARG A 833 -28.22 -5.94 20.06
CA ARG A 833 -27.53 -7.24 19.89
C ARG A 833 -26.23 -7.27 20.70
N ASP A 834 -25.85 -8.46 21.13
CA ASP A 834 -24.55 -8.67 21.79
C ASP A 834 -23.41 -8.35 20.82
N LEU A 835 -22.36 -7.71 21.33
CA LEU A 835 -21.21 -7.27 20.56
C LEU A 835 -19.93 -7.93 21.05
N VAL A 836 -19.33 -8.76 20.21
CA VAL A 836 -18.01 -9.34 20.47
C VAL A 836 -16.94 -8.29 20.17
N TYR A 837 -16.12 -7.97 21.17
CA TYR A 837 -15.02 -7.02 21.05
C TYR A 837 -13.69 -7.65 21.44
N TRP A 838 -12.61 -7.03 20.96
CA TRP A 838 -11.25 -7.46 21.26
C TRP A 838 -10.70 -6.60 22.38
N ASP A 839 -10.26 -7.22 23.47
CA ASP A 839 -9.63 -6.52 24.58
C ASP A 839 -8.20 -6.11 24.20
N SER A 840 -8.09 -4.91 23.63
CA SER A 840 -6.84 -4.17 23.43
C SER A 840 -7.04 -2.73 23.87
N ASP A 841 -6.01 -2.15 24.51
CA ASP A 841 -5.98 -0.78 25.06
C ASP A 841 -6.35 0.37 24.09
N LEU A 842 -6.77 0.11 22.84
CA LEU A 842 -6.76 1.09 21.75
C LEU A 842 -8.02 1.17 20.85
N SER A 843 -8.91 0.17 20.77
CA SER A 843 -10.05 0.30 19.83
C SER A 843 -11.29 -0.57 20.03
N GLY A 844 -11.23 -1.64 20.83
CA GLY A 844 -12.30 -2.65 20.91
C GLY A 844 -12.53 -3.46 19.61
N SER A 845 -11.84 -3.15 18.51
CA SER A 845 -12.01 -3.78 17.20
C SER A 845 -10.81 -4.64 16.81
N PHE A 846 -11.05 -5.88 16.34
CA PHE A 846 -9.94 -6.75 15.94
C PHE A 846 -9.20 -6.21 14.71
N SER A 847 -7.92 -5.90 14.89
CA SER A 847 -6.99 -5.68 13.79
C SER A 847 -5.83 -6.68 13.83
N VAL A 848 -5.42 -7.20 12.66
CA VAL A 848 -4.26 -8.11 12.56
C VAL A 848 -2.98 -7.45 13.09
N ARG A 849 -2.92 -6.11 13.01
CA ARG A 849 -1.80 -5.33 13.56
C ARG A 849 -1.76 -5.42 15.08
N GLU A 850 -2.89 -5.22 15.75
CA GLU A 850 -3.00 -5.33 17.20
C GLU A 850 -2.79 -6.77 17.67
N ALA A 851 -3.40 -7.76 16.99
CA ALA A 851 -3.16 -9.16 17.28
C ALA A 851 -1.65 -9.49 17.21
N TYR A 852 -0.95 -9.05 16.15
CA TYR A 852 0.49 -9.22 16.06
C TYR A 852 1.24 -8.55 17.23
N GLN A 853 0.89 -7.31 17.59
CA GLN A 853 1.55 -6.59 18.67
C GLN A 853 1.33 -7.26 20.03
N THR A 854 0.13 -7.79 20.25
CA THR A 854 -0.25 -8.53 21.45
C THR A 854 0.58 -9.80 21.57
N PHE A 855 0.60 -10.67 20.54
CA PHE A 855 1.40 -11.90 20.58
C PHE A 855 2.92 -11.67 20.55
N ASP A 856 3.39 -10.58 19.93
CA ASP A 856 4.80 -10.18 19.96
C ASP A 856 5.19 -9.67 21.35
N GLY A 857 4.27 -8.96 22.03
CA GLY A 857 4.41 -8.39 23.38
C GLY A 857 4.29 -9.40 24.51
N VAL A 858 3.38 -10.39 24.41
CA VAL A 858 3.13 -11.44 25.42
C VAL A 858 4.38 -12.26 25.75
N ARG A 859 5.30 -12.44 24.78
CA ARG A 859 6.61 -13.10 25.05
C ARG A 859 7.64 -12.23 25.77
N SER A 860 7.33 -10.95 26.02
CA SER A 860 8.16 -10.04 26.82
C SER A 860 7.78 -10.07 28.31
N VAL A 861 6.67 -10.72 28.65
CA VAL A 861 6.23 -10.95 30.02
C VAL A 861 6.73 -12.33 30.43
N VAL A 862 7.88 -12.37 31.09
CA VAL A 862 8.28 -13.56 31.86
C VAL A 862 7.29 -13.67 33.03
N PRO A 863 6.65 -14.82 33.27
CA PRO A 863 5.78 -14.99 34.42
C PRO A 863 6.66 -14.91 35.68
N CYS A 864 6.50 -13.83 36.42
CA CYS A 864 7.01 -13.72 37.78
C CYS A 864 6.09 -14.59 38.63
N VAL A 865 6.60 -15.70 39.15
CA VAL A 865 5.87 -16.49 40.14
C VAL A 865 5.83 -15.66 41.43
N GLY A 866 4.64 -15.16 41.79
CA GLY A 866 4.40 -14.48 43.07
C GLY A 866 3.68 -13.14 42.92
N PHE A 867 2.36 -13.18 43.12
CA PHE A 867 1.46 -12.10 43.52
C PHE A 867 1.54 -10.72 42.82
N GLY A 868 0.51 -10.44 42.00
CA GLY A 868 -0.15 -9.13 41.94
C GLY A 868 0.54 -8.00 41.17
N LYS A 869 -0.11 -7.59 40.07
CA LYS A 869 0.15 -6.41 39.21
C LYS A 869 1.29 -6.56 38.19
N TYR A 870 0.88 -6.44 36.93
CA TYR A 870 1.69 -6.39 35.72
C TYR A 870 2.79 -5.32 35.78
N GLY A 871 3.95 -5.69 36.34
CA GLY A 871 5.17 -4.90 36.34
C GLY A 871 6.02 -5.21 35.09
N TYR A 872 6.25 -4.20 34.27
CA TYR A 872 7.25 -4.18 33.21
C TYR A 872 8.63 -4.44 33.84
N VAL A 873 9.30 -5.56 33.51
CA VAL A 873 10.70 -5.78 33.91
C VAL A 873 11.61 -5.04 32.92
N PRO A 874 12.25 -3.91 33.30
CA PRO A 874 13.23 -3.27 32.45
C PRO A 874 14.56 -3.96 32.71
N ASN A 875 14.90 -4.99 31.92
CA ASN A 875 16.28 -5.44 31.89
C ASN A 875 17.14 -4.37 31.18
N LEU A 876 17.67 -3.50 32.03
CA LEU A 876 18.78 -2.58 31.85
C LEU A 876 19.88 -3.21 30.99
N GLN A 877 20.16 -2.60 29.82
CA GLN A 877 21.50 -2.17 29.35
C GLN A 877 21.62 -1.98 27.83
N ASN A 878 20.60 -2.29 27.01
CA ASN A 878 20.70 -2.09 25.55
C ASN A 878 19.42 -1.54 24.89
N HIS A 879 18.73 -0.61 25.56
CA HIS A 879 17.76 0.23 24.86
C HIS A 879 18.53 1.21 23.95
N ILE A 880 18.87 0.78 22.73
CA ILE A 880 19.11 1.74 21.65
C ILE A 880 17.86 2.58 21.59
N GLN A 881 17.97 3.85 21.99
CA GLN A 881 16.86 4.78 21.89
C GLN A 881 16.61 5.02 20.40
N HIS A 882 15.67 4.24 19.88
CA HIS A 882 15.21 4.22 18.50
C HIS A 882 15.15 5.61 17.84
N GLN A 883 14.69 6.60 18.59
CA GLN A 883 14.49 7.98 18.14
C GLN A 883 15.79 8.73 17.82
N SER A 884 16.95 8.24 18.25
CA SER A 884 18.27 8.79 17.93
C SER A 884 18.78 8.28 16.58
N VAL A 885 18.43 7.04 16.21
CA VAL A 885 18.90 6.37 14.98
C VAL A 885 17.89 6.49 13.84
N TRP A 886 16.60 6.26 14.13
CA TRP A 886 15.50 6.16 13.19
C TRP A 886 14.48 7.30 13.42
N PHE A 887 14.80 8.50 12.94
CA PHE A 887 13.97 9.70 13.10
C PHE A 887 13.43 10.23 11.76
N LYS A 888 12.39 11.06 11.79
CA LYS A 888 11.80 11.64 10.58
C LYS A 888 12.82 12.49 9.81
N GLY A 889 13.08 12.15 8.56
CA GLY A 889 14.07 12.82 7.72
C GLY A 889 15.50 12.27 7.82
N HIS A 890 15.72 11.15 8.53
CA HIS A 890 17.02 10.46 8.54
C HIS A 890 17.49 10.06 7.13
N ILE A 891 18.79 9.76 6.99
CA ILE A 891 19.39 9.24 5.76
C ILE A 891 19.53 7.72 5.93
N PRO A 892 18.80 6.88 5.15
CA PRO A 892 18.70 5.44 5.42
C PRO A 892 20.05 4.71 5.54
N LYS A 893 21.03 5.03 4.69
CA LYS A 893 22.38 4.41 4.73
C LYS A 893 23.16 4.79 6.00
N HIS A 894 23.04 6.05 6.41
CA HIS A 894 23.75 6.57 7.57
C HIS A 894 23.14 6.00 8.85
N SER A 895 21.81 6.02 8.98
CA SER A 895 21.11 5.41 10.11
C SER A 895 21.35 3.91 10.22
N PHE A 896 21.44 3.19 9.09
CA PHE A 896 21.78 1.76 9.12
C PHE A 896 23.21 1.53 9.63
N CYS A 897 24.17 2.38 9.23
CA CYS A 897 25.54 2.30 9.73
C CYS A 897 25.61 2.65 11.22
N LEU A 898 24.96 3.73 11.64
CA LEU A 898 24.85 4.15 13.03
C LEU A 898 24.21 3.06 13.91
N TRP A 899 23.17 2.38 13.41
CA TRP A 899 22.55 1.25 14.11
C TRP A 899 23.53 0.11 14.36
N ILE A 900 24.35 -0.26 13.36
CA ILE A 900 25.39 -1.28 13.53
C ILE A 900 26.47 -0.82 14.51
N ALA A 901 26.85 0.47 14.47
CA ALA A 901 27.79 1.06 15.42
C ALA A 901 27.25 1.02 16.86
N CYS A 902 25.98 1.40 17.08
CA CYS A 902 25.33 1.33 18.40
C CYS A 902 25.29 -0.08 18.98
N LEU A 903 25.22 -1.12 18.14
CA LEU A 903 25.29 -2.53 18.58
C LEU A 903 26.72 -3.03 18.78
N ASN A 904 27.71 -2.16 18.55
CA ASN A 904 29.12 -2.48 18.50
C ASN A 904 29.39 -3.67 17.55
N ARG A 905 28.81 -3.66 16.34
CA ARG A 905 28.87 -4.75 15.34
C ARG A 905 29.57 -4.36 14.04
N LEU A 906 30.27 -3.22 14.02
CA LEU A 906 31.13 -2.87 12.90
C LEU A 906 32.37 -3.78 12.88
N PRO A 907 32.89 -4.18 11.69
CA PRO A 907 34.09 -5.02 11.59
C PRO A 907 35.38 -4.19 11.80
N THR A 908 35.58 -3.71 13.03
CA THR A 908 36.81 -3.09 13.53
C THR A 908 37.92 -4.14 13.71
N GLN A 909 39.19 -3.73 13.71
CA GLN A 909 40.33 -4.65 13.78
C GLN A 909 40.32 -5.48 15.07
N ASP A 910 39.98 -4.88 16.22
CA ASP A 910 39.81 -5.58 17.52
C ASP A 910 38.82 -6.77 17.44
N ARG A 911 37.69 -6.58 16.76
CA ARG A 911 36.69 -7.62 16.55
C ARG A 911 37.13 -8.65 15.52
N ILE A 912 37.80 -8.23 14.45
CA ILE A 912 38.34 -9.17 13.44
C ILE A 912 39.40 -10.07 14.06
N HIS A 913 40.21 -9.53 14.99
CA HIS A 913 41.23 -10.26 15.74
C HIS A 913 40.65 -11.41 16.58
N THR A 914 39.42 -11.26 17.10
CA THR A 914 38.74 -12.36 17.81
C THR A 914 38.33 -13.54 16.90
N TRP A 915 38.38 -13.39 15.57
CA TRP A 915 37.89 -14.38 14.60
C TRP A 915 38.97 -14.97 13.69
N LYS A 916 40.22 -14.52 13.79
CA LYS A 916 41.35 -15.02 12.99
C LYS A 916 42.46 -15.51 13.91
N GLN A 917 43.05 -16.67 13.59
CA GLN A 917 44.13 -17.28 14.35
C GLN A 917 45.48 -16.56 14.18
N ASP A 918 45.72 -15.92 13.03
CA ASP A 918 46.89 -15.05 12.77
C ASP A 918 46.46 -13.69 12.17
N PRO A 919 46.41 -12.61 12.96
CA PRO A 919 46.17 -11.26 12.48
C PRO A 919 47.48 -10.57 12.04
N PRO A 920 47.54 -9.91 10.88
CA PRO A 920 48.69 -9.07 10.53
C PRO A 920 48.79 -7.86 11.48
N ASP A 921 49.94 -7.16 11.49
CA ASP A 921 50.14 -5.89 12.23
C ASP A 921 49.11 -4.84 11.80
N MET A 922 47.98 -4.83 12.50
CA MET A 922 46.78 -4.10 12.14
C MET A 922 46.76 -2.78 12.89
N LEU A 923 47.54 -1.81 12.40
CA LEU A 923 47.44 -0.42 12.83
C LEU A 923 46.20 0.23 12.21
N CYS A 924 45.58 1.17 12.92
CA CYS A 924 44.43 1.92 12.42
C CYS A 924 44.79 2.66 11.13
N SER A 925 44.03 2.48 10.05
CA SER A 925 44.30 3.13 8.75
C SER A 925 44.14 4.66 8.75
N LEU A 926 43.59 5.22 9.83
CA LEU A 926 43.43 6.67 9.99
C LEU A 926 44.66 7.32 10.64
N CYS A 927 45.16 6.78 11.75
CA CYS A 927 46.28 7.36 12.53
C CYS A 927 47.58 6.54 12.53
N GLY A 928 47.53 5.24 12.19
CA GLY A 928 48.70 4.36 12.12
C GLY A 928 49.35 4.02 13.46
N THR A 929 48.69 4.22 14.61
CA THR A 929 49.34 4.12 15.94
C THR A 929 48.94 2.91 16.77
N CYS A 930 47.67 2.52 16.77
CA CYS A 930 47.17 1.33 17.47
C CYS A 930 46.02 0.69 16.67
N PRO A 931 45.61 -0.55 16.99
CA PRO A 931 44.48 -1.20 16.33
C PRO A 931 43.19 -0.40 16.45
N ASP A 932 42.38 -0.36 15.38
CA ASP A 932 41.10 0.33 15.44
C ASP A 932 40.07 -0.48 16.25
N SER A 933 39.69 0.06 17.42
CA SER A 933 38.54 -0.33 18.23
C SER A 933 37.35 0.60 17.97
N HIS A 934 36.18 0.29 18.52
CA HIS A 934 35.00 1.14 18.39
C HIS A 934 35.23 2.57 18.95
N GLU A 935 35.73 2.69 20.18
CA GLU A 935 36.07 3.98 20.80
C GLU A 935 37.23 4.66 20.08
N HIS A 936 38.27 3.90 19.72
CA HIS A 936 39.41 4.46 19.02
C HIS A 936 39.00 5.07 17.68
N LEU A 937 38.23 4.34 16.88
CA LEU A 937 37.86 4.76 15.53
C LEU A 937 37.03 6.06 15.53
N PHE A 938 36.10 6.22 16.47
CA PHE A 938 35.20 7.37 16.47
C PHE A 938 35.66 8.52 17.37
N PHE A 939 36.42 8.27 18.45
CA PHE A 939 36.70 9.29 19.46
C PHE A 939 38.16 9.40 19.91
N GLU A 940 38.95 8.32 20.00
CA GLU A 940 40.33 8.45 20.50
C GLU A 940 41.35 8.77 19.39
N CYS A 941 41.09 8.33 18.16
CA CYS A 941 41.96 8.52 17.00
C CYS A 941 42.20 10.00 16.69
N ASN A 942 43.46 10.43 16.59
CA ASN A 942 43.84 11.82 16.28
C ASN A 942 43.17 12.37 15.02
N TYR A 943 43.01 11.54 13.98
CA TYR A 943 42.31 11.91 12.76
C TYR A 943 40.82 12.16 13.01
N SER A 944 40.14 11.26 13.70
CA SER A 944 38.71 11.39 14.03
C SER A 944 38.44 12.56 14.99
N LYS A 945 39.34 12.79 15.96
CA LYS A 945 39.30 13.98 16.84
C LYS A 945 39.37 15.28 16.04
N ALA A 946 40.26 15.35 15.04
CA ALA A 946 40.36 16.52 14.17
C ALA A 946 39.06 16.76 13.36
N VAL A 947 38.46 15.68 12.83
CA VAL A 947 37.15 15.74 12.15
C VAL A 947 36.05 16.24 13.10
N TRP A 948 35.95 15.68 14.31
CA TRP A 948 34.97 16.09 15.32
C TRP A 948 35.16 17.52 15.79
N LYS A 949 36.40 17.96 16.06
CA LYS A 949 36.71 19.34 16.47
C LYS A 949 36.19 20.34 15.44
N LYS A 950 36.43 20.07 14.15
CA LYS A 950 35.98 20.94 13.06
C LYS A 950 34.46 20.93 12.92
N ILE A 951 33.83 19.76 12.94
CA ILE A 951 32.37 19.66 12.86
C ILE A 951 31.71 20.34 14.06
N ARG A 952 32.22 20.18 15.28
CA ARG A 952 31.64 20.83 16.48
C ARG A 952 31.64 22.35 16.38
N MET A 953 32.71 22.95 15.84
CA MET A 953 32.78 24.39 15.60
C MET A 953 31.78 24.84 14.52
N GLU A 954 31.73 24.11 13.41
CA GLU A 954 30.83 24.40 12.28
C GLU A 954 29.35 24.20 12.64
N VAL A 955 29.08 23.35 13.64
CA VAL A 955 27.74 22.93 14.06
C VAL A 955 27.33 23.56 15.41
N HIS A 956 28.13 24.46 15.97
CA HIS A 956 27.95 25.08 17.29
C HIS A 956 27.59 24.09 18.42
N TRP A 957 28.13 22.87 18.36
CA TRP A 957 27.79 21.76 19.26
C TRP A 957 28.89 21.61 20.34
N THR A 958 29.00 22.61 21.22
CA THR A 958 30.13 22.82 22.15
C THR A 958 30.04 22.08 23.49
N THR A 959 28.87 21.56 23.87
CA THR A 959 28.59 20.97 25.20
C THR A 959 28.61 19.43 25.25
N ILE A 960 29.20 18.75 24.28
CA ILE A 960 29.12 17.28 24.17
C ILE A 960 30.33 16.58 24.79
N PRO A 961 30.15 15.41 25.44
CA PRO A 961 31.25 14.54 25.85
C PRO A 961 32.10 14.01 24.69
N ASP A 962 33.35 13.65 24.99
CA ASP A 962 34.33 13.06 24.06
C ASP A 962 34.29 11.53 24.00
N ASP A 963 33.22 10.92 24.53
CA ASP A 963 33.02 9.48 24.57
C ASP A 963 31.68 9.06 23.96
N TRP A 964 31.59 7.80 23.51
CA TRP A 964 30.40 7.28 22.84
C TRP A 964 29.15 7.32 23.74
N ASN A 965 29.29 6.95 25.01
CA ASN A 965 28.17 6.85 25.93
C ASN A 965 27.59 8.23 26.28
N GLY A 966 28.46 9.21 26.51
CA GLY A 966 28.11 10.60 26.77
C GLY A 966 27.39 11.25 25.61
N ILE A 967 27.84 11.04 24.36
CA ILE A 967 27.16 11.52 23.14
C ILE A 967 25.77 10.91 23.00
N MET A 968 25.67 9.59 23.16
CA MET A 968 24.40 8.88 23.02
C MET A 968 23.38 9.32 24.09
N ASN A 969 23.81 9.43 25.35
CA ASN A 969 22.96 9.91 26.44
C ASN A 969 22.47 11.36 26.23
N THR A 970 23.35 12.23 25.73
CA THR A 970 23.00 13.63 25.44
C THR A 970 21.93 13.74 24.35
N ILE A 971 22.09 13.00 23.25
CA ILE A 971 21.12 13.00 22.13
C ILE A 971 19.78 12.37 22.53
N SER A 972 19.85 11.42 23.46
CA SER A 972 18.73 10.65 23.97
C SER A 972 17.85 11.43 24.97
N ASN A 973 18.46 12.18 25.88
CA ASN A 973 17.72 12.93 26.89
C ASN A 973 16.97 14.12 26.29
N HIS A 974 17.49 14.75 25.23
CA HIS A 974 16.80 15.80 24.49
C HIS A 974 15.68 15.23 23.62
N ALA A 975 14.48 15.03 24.21
CA ALA A 975 13.28 14.55 23.53
C ALA A 975 12.86 15.39 22.29
N SER A 976 13.40 16.61 22.15
CA SER A 976 13.25 17.51 20.99
C SER A 976 14.59 17.96 20.36
N GLY A 977 15.74 17.38 20.77
CA GLY A 977 17.11 17.76 20.36
C GLY A 977 17.36 17.68 18.85
N HIS A 978 18.01 18.69 18.26
CA HIS A 978 17.75 19.15 16.88
C HIS A 978 17.98 18.02 15.90
N LYS A 979 17.06 17.86 14.94
CA LYS A 979 17.23 17.01 13.75
C LYS A 979 18.63 17.12 13.13
N LEU A 980 19.23 18.32 13.22
CA LEU A 980 20.59 18.65 12.83
C LEU A 980 21.66 17.82 13.56
N HIS A 981 21.61 17.71 14.89
CA HIS A 981 22.57 16.94 15.68
C HIS A 981 22.48 15.44 15.39
N LYS A 982 21.25 14.91 15.28
CA LYS A 982 21.02 13.50 14.93
C LYS A 982 21.52 13.17 13.52
N LEU A 983 21.31 14.06 12.56
CA LEU A 983 21.85 13.94 11.20
C LEU A 983 23.37 14.03 11.18
N THR A 984 23.94 14.95 11.96
CA THR A 984 25.38 15.15 12.07
C THR A 984 26.05 13.92 12.64
N LEU A 985 25.56 13.36 13.75
CA LEU A 985 26.08 12.10 14.30
C LEU A 985 26.04 10.97 13.27
N ALA A 986 24.88 10.74 12.65
CA ALA A 986 24.73 9.65 11.68
C ALA A 986 25.64 9.83 10.46
N ALA A 987 25.81 11.06 9.97
CA ALA A 987 26.69 11.38 8.85
C ALA A 987 28.17 11.24 9.24
N SER A 988 28.59 11.71 10.42
CA SER A 988 29.96 11.58 10.93
C SER A 988 30.36 10.11 11.06
N VAL A 989 29.55 9.29 11.73
CA VAL A 989 29.81 7.85 11.87
C VAL A 989 29.93 7.17 10.51
N TYR A 990 29.03 7.48 9.57
CA TYR A 990 29.07 6.89 8.23
C TYR A 990 30.29 7.33 7.41
N MET A 991 30.65 8.62 7.43
CA MET A 991 31.76 9.14 6.61
C MET A 991 33.12 8.76 7.18
N VAL A 992 33.31 8.76 8.50
CA VAL A 992 34.53 8.25 9.15
C VAL A 992 34.69 6.75 8.86
N TRP A 993 33.62 5.96 9.02
CA TRP A 993 33.63 4.54 8.66
C TRP A 993 33.96 4.31 7.18
N ARG A 994 33.42 5.14 6.29
CA ARG A 994 33.69 5.07 4.85
C ARG A 994 35.13 5.44 4.52
N GLU A 995 35.68 6.49 5.13
CA GLU A 995 37.07 6.91 4.91
C GLU A 995 38.06 5.84 5.39
N ARG A 996 37.85 5.28 6.59
CA ARG A 996 38.62 4.14 7.10
C ARG A 996 38.67 2.99 6.10
N ASN A 997 37.52 2.62 5.53
CA ASN A 997 37.45 1.55 4.53
C ASN A 997 38.04 1.96 3.18
N ASN A 998 37.88 3.21 2.73
CA ASN A 998 38.53 3.68 1.51
C ASN A 998 40.04 3.51 1.64
N ARG A 999 40.65 3.92 2.76
CA ARG A 999 42.11 3.78 2.95
C ARG A 999 42.61 2.35 3.02
N LEU A 1000 41.75 1.40 3.43
CA LEU A 1000 42.10 -0.02 3.50
C LEU A 1000 41.94 -0.75 2.16
N PHE A 1001 40.96 -0.36 1.35
CA PHE A 1001 40.62 -1.06 0.11
C PHE A 1001 40.98 -0.28 -1.16
N THR A 1002 41.45 0.96 -1.01
CA THR A 1002 41.85 1.86 -2.11
C THR A 1002 43.00 2.76 -1.65
N ASP A 1003 43.80 3.29 -2.58
CA ASP A 1003 44.89 4.24 -2.24
C ASP A 1003 44.41 5.69 -2.04
N LYS A 1004 43.11 5.91 -1.89
CA LYS A 1004 42.52 7.25 -1.77
C LYS A 1004 42.51 7.68 -0.31
N LYS A 1005 43.25 8.75 0.02
CA LYS A 1005 43.29 9.37 1.35
C LYS A 1005 42.69 10.77 1.29
N LYS A 1006 41.73 11.06 2.16
CA LYS A 1006 41.22 12.43 2.36
C LYS A 1006 41.79 13.04 3.64
N PRO A 1007 42.07 14.35 3.68
CA PRO A 1007 42.41 15.04 4.92
C PRO A 1007 41.15 15.25 5.79
N PRO A 1008 41.29 15.42 7.13
CA PRO A 1008 40.17 15.62 8.05
C PRO A 1008 39.23 16.76 7.63
N GLU A 1009 39.80 17.84 7.08
CA GLU A 1009 39.10 19.03 6.64
C GLU A 1009 38.11 18.73 5.53
N GLN A 1010 38.50 17.88 4.58
CA GLN A 1010 37.64 17.51 3.46
C GLN A 1010 36.50 16.60 3.93
N VAL A 1011 36.75 15.68 4.85
CA VAL A 1011 35.71 14.80 5.41
C VAL A 1011 34.69 15.62 6.22
N ALA A 1012 35.14 16.62 6.98
CA ALA A 1012 34.25 17.55 7.69
C ALA A 1012 33.40 18.40 6.73
N LYS A 1013 33.99 18.93 5.64
CA LYS A 1013 33.26 19.63 4.56
C LYS A 1013 32.19 18.72 3.92
N ASP A 1014 32.54 17.47 3.61
CA ASP A 1014 31.63 16.47 3.03
C ASP A 1014 30.44 16.17 3.98
N ILE A 1015 30.70 16.03 5.28
CA ILE A 1015 29.66 15.80 6.29
C ILE A 1015 28.70 17.00 6.37
N LYS A 1016 29.23 18.23 6.46
CA LYS A 1016 28.43 19.47 6.46
C LYS A 1016 27.54 19.57 5.22
N ALA A 1017 28.09 19.31 4.04
CA ALA A 1017 27.34 19.35 2.78
C ALA A 1017 26.17 18.36 2.79
N VAL A 1018 26.38 17.12 3.26
CA VAL A 1018 25.31 16.11 3.31
C VAL A 1018 24.22 16.45 4.33
N VAL A 1019 24.61 16.99 5.49
CA VAL A 1019 23.65 17.41 6.52
C VAL A 1019 22.81 18.60 6.04
N MET A 1020 23.45 19.64 5.46
CA MET A 1020 22.78 20.81 4.88
C MET A 1020 21.77 20.40 3.79
N LEU A 1021 22.22 19.60 2.81
CA LEU A 1021 21.36 19.12 1.72
C LEU A 1021 20.09 18.40 2.21
N ARG A 1022 20.21 17.65 3.31
CA ARG A 1022 19.06 16.93 3.89
C ARG A 1022 18.13 17.83 4.70
N MET A 1023 18.64 18.93 5.24
CA MET A 1023 17.86 19.95 5.92
C MET A 1023 17.08 20.83 4.92
N GLU A 1024 17.66 21.15 3.76
CA GLU A 1024 17.05 21.96 2.69
C GLU A 1024 15.95 21.23 1.90
N GLY A 1025 16.02 19.89 1.78
CA GLY A 1025 15.08 19.09 0.98
C GLY A 1025 13.68 18.85 1.56
N HIS A 1026 13.30 19.53 2.64
CA HIS A 1026 11.95 19.48 3.21
C HIS A 1026 11.33 20.89 3.14
N ASP A 1027 10.35 21.02 2.24
CA ASP A 1027 9.50 22.19 1.97
C ASP A 1027 10.09 23.27 1.02
N PRO A 1028 9.65 23.33 -0.25
CA PRO A 1028 10.02 24.41 -1.18
C PRO A 1028 9.44 25.78 -0.79
N ALA A 1029 8.55 25.86 0.21
CA ALA A 1029 7.88 27.10 0.61
C ALA A 1029 8.65 27.95 1.63
N THR A 1030 9.78 27.46 2.16
CA THR A 1030 10.61 28.19 3.13
C THR A 1030 12.06 28.25 2.69
N SER A 1031 12.33 28.99 1.62
CA SER A 1031 13.68 29.42 1.26
C SER A 1031 14.06 30.68 2.05
N LEU A 1032 14.69 30.48 3.22
CA LEU A 1032 15.56 31.49 3.84
C LEU A 1032 16.87 30.80 4.25
N PRO A 1033 18.04 31.43 4.07
CA PRO A 1033 19.34 30.76 4.21
C PRO A 1033 19.61 30.22 5.62
N LEU A 1034 20.16 29.00 5.68
CA LEU A 1034 20.55 28.21 6.85
C LEU A 1034 21.72 28.81 7.68
N CYS A 1035 21.69 30.10 7.98
CA CYS A 1035 22.59 30.70 8.98
C CYS A 1035 21.96 30.79 10.38
N LEU A 1036 20.63 30.78 10.51
CA LEU A 1036 19.95 31.04 11.79
C LEU A 1036 19.45 29.79 12.55
N PHE A 1037 19.53 28.60 11.96
CA PHE A 1037 19.08 27.35 12.60
C PHE A 1037 20.09 26.83 13.66
N TRP A 1038 21.26 27.46 13.77
CA TRP A 1038 22.40 26.99 14.54
C TRP A 1038 22.37 27.27 16.05
N LEU A 1039 21.44 28.09 16.57
CA LEU A 1039 21.54 28.60 17.94
C LEU A 1039 20.55 28.07 18.98
N VAL A 1040 19.48 27.34 18.63
CA VAL A 1040 18.32 27.22 19.55
C VAL A 1040 17.92 25.79 19.94
N ASN A 1041 18.86 24.86 20.18
CA ASN A 1041 18.47 23.57 20.84
C ASN A 1041 19.21 23.22 22.12
N ALA A 1042 19.47 24.25 22.91
CA ALA A 1042 19.90 24.17 24.30
C ALA A 1042 18.98 23.37 25.25
N TRP A 1043 17.64 23.48 25.15
CA TRP A 1043 16.88 23.52 26.41
C TRP A 1043 15.47 22.90 26.39
N PHE A 1044 15.32 21.65 25.93
CA PHE A 1044 14.09 20.88 26.20
C PHE A 1044 14.39 19.39 26.43
N CYS A 1045 14.87 19.10 27.65
CA CYS A 1045 14.60 17.86 28.38
C CYS A 1045 13.90 18.27 29.68
N PHE A 1046 12.80 17.58 30.03
CA PHE A 1046 12.21 17.34 31.36
C PHE A 1046 10.68 17.58 31.31
N VAL A 1047 9.90 16.51 31.13
CA VAL A 1047 9.24 15.68 32.18
C VAL A 1047 7.75 16.07 32.21
N PHE A 1048 6.84 15.21 31.70
CA PHE A 1048 6.12 14.12 32.42
C PHE A 1048 5.28 14.68 33.60
N LEU A 1049 4.03 14.31 33.92
CA LEU A 1049 2.97 13.45 33.38
C LEU A 1049 1.84 13.45 34.47
N LEU A 1050 0.62 12.98 34.12
CA LEU A 1050 -0.46 12.40 34.99
C LEU A 1050 -1.50 13.38 35.63
N PHE A 1051 -2.82 13.11 35.78
CA PHE A 1051 -3.77 11.96 35.69
C PHE A 1051 -5.19 12.47 35.29
N GLY A 1052 -6.01 11.72 34.50
CA GLY A 1052 -7.34 11.11 34.85
C GLY A 1052 -8.55 12.09 34.79
N ASP A 1053 -9.80 11.81 34.40
CA ASP A 1053 -10.54 10.62 33.93
C ASP A 1053 -11.99 11.03 33.47
N VAL A 1054 -12.60 10.21 32.58
CA VAL A 1054 -14.06 9.97 32.29
C VAL A 1054 -14.86 10.87 31.30
N VAL A 1055 -15.69 10.19 30.49
CA VAL A 1055 -16.33 10.54 29.20
C VAL A 1055 -17.85 10.24 29.24
N PHE A 1056 -18.68 10.98 28.47
CA PHE A 1056 -19.94 10.50 27.87
C PHE A 1056 -20.11 11.04 26.43
N TRP A 1057 -20.77 10.26 25.55
CA TRP A 1057 -20.96 10.50 24.11
C TRP A 1057 -22.42 10.79 23.76
N ASP A 1058 -22.67 11.68 22.78
CA ASP A 1058 -24.02 11.92 22.19
C ASP A 1058 -23.93 12.09 20.65
N MET A 1059 -24.95 11.63 19.91
CA MET A 1059 -25.01 11.62 18.43
C MET A 1059 -26.01 12.66 17.87
N ASP A 1060 -25.67 13.30 16.74
CA ASP A 1060 -26.48 14.34 16.06
C ASP A 1060 -27.54 13.76 15.06
N THR A 1061 -28.71 14.40 15.11
CA THR A 1061 -29.96 14.37 14.30
C THR A 1061 -29.92 14.20 12.77
N SER A 1062 -28.77 14.13 12.08
CA SER A 1062 -28.74 13.94 10.61
C SER A 1062 -28.08 12.65 10.10
N GLY A 1063 -27.66 11.75 10.98
CA GLY A 1063 -27.30 10.36 10.63
C GLY A 1063 -26.14 10.14 9.65
N MET A 1064 -25.33 11.15 9.31
CA MET A 1064 -24.16 11.01 8.42
C MET A 1064 -22.83 11.35 9.10
N PHE A 1065 -21.83 10.51 8.81
CA PHE A 1065 -20.49 10.58 9.39
C PHE A 1065 -19.68 11.79 8.88
N SER A 1066 -19.44 12.77 9.75
CA SER A 1066 -18.55 13.91 9.52
C SER A 1066 -17.21 13.69 10.21
N VAL A 1067 -16.11 13.69 9.45
CA VAL A 1067 -14.74 13.62 10.01
C VAL A 1067 -14.41 14.85 10.85
N CYS A 1068 -15.03 16.00 10.57
CA CYS A 1068 -14.88 17.23 11.35
C CYS A 1068 -15.57 17.10 12.70
N ASN A 1069 -16.78 16.53 12.73
CA ASN A 1069 -17.51 16.27 13.97
C ASN A 1069 -16.82 15.16 14.75
N ALA A 1070 -16.41 14.06 14.11
CA ALA A 1070 -15.61 13.02 14.75
C ALA A 1070 -14.29 13.58 15.31
N TYR A 1071 -13.63 14.50 14.62
CA TYR A 1071 -12.44 15.16 15.13
C TYR A 1071 -12.75 16.09 16.32
N GLN A 1072 -13.89 16.81 16.30
CA GLN A 1072 -14.34 17.66 17.40
C GLN A 1072 -14.95 16.89 18.59
N SER A 1073 -15.44 15.67 18.38
CA SER A 1073 -15.92 14.75 19.42
C SER A 1073 -14.78 13.93 20.03
N LEU A 1074 -13.71 13.67 19.27
CA LEU A 1074 -12.48 13.00 19.72
C LEU A 1074 -11.49 13.97 20.40
N ASP A 1075 -11.56 15.26 20.08
CA ASP A 1075 -10.84 16.33 20.79
C ASP A 1075 -11.68 16.69 22.03
N GLY A 1076 -11.36 16.06 23.16
CA GLY A 1076 -12.14 16.16 24.39
C GLY A 1076 -12.49 17.61 24.76
N GLN A 1077 -13.65 17.79 25.40
CA GLN A 1077 -14.10 19.08 25.95
C GLN A 1077 -13.05 19.67 26.90
N HIS A 1078 -12.06 20.39 26.36
CA HIS A 1078 -11.44 21.45 27.12
C HIS A 1078 -12.48 22.56 27.22
N PRO A 1079 -12.83 23.06 28.42
CA PRO A 1079 -13.75 24.17 28.53
C PRO A 1079 -13.18 25.31 27.67
N ALA A 1080 -13.92 25.68 26.63
CA ALA A 1080 -13.49 26.74 25.74
C ALA A 1080 -13.33 27.99 26.59
N VAL A 1081 -12.09 28.40 26.81
CA VAL A 1081 -11.77 29.57 27.62
C VAL A 1081 -12.53 30.77 27.04
N PRO A 1082 -13.37 31.49 27.81
CA PRO A 1082 -14.33 32.47 27.27
C PRO A 1082 -13.72 33.48 26.30
N TRP A 1083 -12.43 33.79 26.48
CA TRP A 1083 -11.67 34.70 25.66
C TRP A 1083 -11.25 34.17 24.27
N TYR A 1084 -11.41 32.88 23.94
CA TYR A 1084 -10.88 32.31 22.69
C TYR A 1084 -11.44 32.99 21.43
N LEU A 1085 -12.72 33.37 21.46
CA LEU A 1085 -13.40 34.14 20.40
C LEU A 1085 -12.95 35.60 20.33
N SER A 1086 -12.26 36.09 21.35
CA SER A 1086 -11.66 37.44 21.40
C SER A 1086 -10.21 37.44 20.91
N VAL A 1087 -9.56 36.28 20.90
CA VAL A 1087 -8.18 36.10 20.41
C VAL A 1087 -8.15 35.60 18.97
N TRP A 1088 -8.96 34.59 18.64
CA TRP A 1088 -9.00 33.90 17.36
C TRP A 1088 -10.31 34.18 16.60
N PHE A 1089 -10.51 35.44 16.19
CA PHE A 1089 -11.72 35.89 15.50
C PHE A 1089 -11.53 36.02 13.97
N LYS A 1090 -12.62 35.99 13.20
CA LYS A 1090 -12.56 36.15 11.74
C LYS A 1090 -12.00 37.53 11.36
N GLY A 1091 -10.89 37.56 10.62
CA GLY A 1091 -10.18 38.79 10.25
C GLY A 1091 -8.98 39.15 11.13
N HIS A 1092 -8.70 38.36 12.18
CA HIS A 1092 -7.56 38.56 13.07
C HIS A 1092 -6.22 38.54 12.34
N ILE A 1093 -5.23 39.25 12.89
CA ILE A 1093 -3.87 39.24 12.34
C ILE A 1093 -3.06 38.22 13.14
N PRO A 1094 -2.57 37.12 12.52
CA PRO A 1094 -2.04 35.96 13.26
C PRO A 1094 -0.97 36.30 14.31
N LYS A 1095 -0.03 37.19 14.00
CA LYS A 1095 1.02 37.61 14.93
C LYS A 1095 0.49 38.40 16.15
N HIS A 1096 -0.54 39.21 15.94
CA HIS A 1096 -1.14 40.03 16.99
C HIS A 1096 -2.03 39.18 17.89
N SER A 1097 -2.85 38.30 17.30
CA SER A 1097 -3.65 37.31 18.03
C SER A 1097 -2.79 36.32 18.79
N PHE A 1098 -1.67 35.89 18.23
CA PHE A 1098 -0.74 35.02 18.95
C PHE A 1098 -0.14 35.75 20.17
N CYS A 1099 0.24 37.02 20.03
CA CYS A 1099 0.75 37.79 21.15
C CYS A 1099 -0.33 38.05 22.22
N LEU A 1100 -1.56 38.36 21.79
CA LEU A 1100 -2.73 38.48 22.65
C LEU A 1100 -3.06 37.15 23.35
N TRP A 1101 -2.97 36.02 22.66
CA TRP A 1101 -3.14 34.68 23.22
C TRP A 1101 -2.13 34.42 24.35
N VAL A 1102 -0.85 34.71 24.08
CA VAL A 1102 0.24 34.57 25.07
C VAL A 1102 0.02 35.54 26.25
N ALA A 1103 -0.51 36.74 25.99
CA ALA A 1103 -0.87 37.70 27.03
C ALA A 1103 -2.02 37.20 27.90
N CYS A 1104 -3.09 36.64 27.30
CA CYS A 1104 -4.24 36.08 28.00
C CYS A 1104 -3.86 34.87 28.86
N LEU A 1105 -2.84 34.12 28.43
CA LEU A 1105 -2.24 33.03 29.20
C LEU A 1105 -1.25 33.52 30.29
N ASN A 1106 -1.04 34.83 30.41
CA ASN A 1106 -0.10 35.47 31.33
C ASN A 1106 1.35 34.95 31.16
N ARG A 1107 1.71 34.69 29.90
CA ARG A 1107 3.02 34.14 29.48
C ARG A 1107 3.87 35.14 28.68
N LEU A 1108 3.46 36.40 28.61
CA LEU A 1108 4.35 37.45 28.15
C LEU A 1108 5.41 37.73 29.24
N PRO A 1109 6.70 37.77 28.89
CA PRO A 1109 7.76 38.00 29.87
C PRO A 1109 7.74 39.45 30.34
N THR A 1110 7.03 39.78 31.42
CA THR A 1110 7.03 41.10 32.08
C THR A 1110 8.13 41.17 33.15
N GLN A 1111 8.56 42.39 33.47
CA GLN A 1111 9.69 42.67 34.38
C GLN A 1111 9.41 42.22 35.83
N ASP A 1112 8.15 42.07 36.20
CA ASP A 1112 7.63 41.52 37.46
C ASP A 1112 8.05 40.06 37.68
N ARG A 1113 8.48 39.36 36.62
CA ARG A 1113 9.13 38.03 36.69
C ARG A 1113 10.65 38.06 36.47
N ILE A 1114 11.26 39.24 36.33
CA ILE A 1114 12.72 39.38 36.12
C ILE A 1114 13.44 39.88 37.37
N TYR A 1115 12.80 40.56 38.33
CA TYR A 1115 13.33 40.72 39.69
C TYR A 1115 12.26 41.39 40.57
N ASN A 1116 12.02 40.92 41.80
CA ASN A 1116 11.65 41.84 42.89
C ASN A 1116 12.85 42.78 43.07
N TRP A 1117 12.86 43.85 42.27
CA TRP A 1117 13.49 45.14 42.52
C TRP A 1117 14.78 45.16 43.35
N LYS A 1118 15.91 45.33 42.66
CA LYS A 1118 17.12 45.89 43.27
C LYS A 1118 17.66 46.90 42.24
N GLN A 1119 17.67 48.21 42.42
CA GLN A 1119 17.51 49.10 43.57
C GLN A 1119 17.05 50.48 43.03
N ASN A 1120 16.08 51.12 43.70
CA ASN A 1120 15.51 52.48 43.49
C ASN A 1120 14.52 52.74 42.31
N PRO A 1121 13.25 53.14 42.59
CA PRO A 1121 12.31 53.66 41.60
C PRO A 1121 12.66 55.10 41.18
N PRO A 1122 12.36 55.50 39.93
CA PRO A 1122 11.90 56.83 39.64
C PRO A 1122 10.37 56.89 39.83
N ASP A 1123 9.94 57.85 40.63
CA ASP A 1123 8.54 58.19 40.91
C ASP A 1123 7.80 58.51 39.60
N MET A 1124 6.75 57.75 39.29
CA MET A 1124 5.76 58.08 38.27
C MET A 1124 4.37 57.98 38.89
N ARG A 1125 4.08 58.93 39.78
CA ARG A 1125 2.72 59.47 39.85
C ARG A 1125 2.42 60.16 38.52
N GLU A 1126 1.16 60.04 38.11
CA GLU A 1126 0.52 60.76 37.00
C GLU A 1126 0.68 60.16 35.59
N VAL A 1127 -0.06 59.08 35.31
CA VAL A 1127 -0.96 59.08 34.13
C VAL A 1127 -2.27 58.40 34.52
N ASN A 1128 -3.32 59.21 34.61
CA ASN A 1128 -4.66 58.87 35.04
C ASN A 1128 -5.45 58.27 33.86
N TRP A 1129 -5.71 56.95 33.88
CA TRP A 1129 -6.69 56.31 32.99
C TRP A 1129 -7.90 55.90 33.84
N LEU A 1130 -8.82 56.85 34.02
CA LEU A 1130 -10.05 56.68 34.78
C LEU A 1130 -10.97 55.61 34.15
N ASN A 1131 -11.29 54.61 34.98
CA ASN A 1131 -12.47 53.72 34.96
C ASN A 1131 -12.51 52.49 34.03
N PHE A 1132 -11.47 51.64 34.06
CA PHE A 1132 -11.65 50.18 33.88
C PHE A 1132 -10.87 49.41 34.95
N PRO A 1133 -11.45 48.42 35.65
CA PRO A 1133 -10.73 47.64 36.65
C PRO A 1133 -9.59 46.84 35.98
N ASN A 1134 -8.38 47.03 36.49
CA ASN A 1134 -7.11 46.52 35.95
C ASN A 1134 -6.93 45.00 36.17
N ARG A 1135 -7.79 44.17 35.57
CA ARG A 1135 -7.52 42.73 35.41
C ARG A 1135 -7.85 42.30 33.98
N TRP A 1136 -6.93 41.54 33.39
CA TRP A 1136 -7.07 40.95 32.04
C TRP A 1136 -8.40 40.22 31.85
N VAL A 1137 -8.92 39.61 32.91
CA VAL A 1137 -10.20 38.88 32.89
C VAL A 1137 -11.37 39.83 32.62
N ASP A 1138 -11.39 41.02 33.24
CA ASP A 1138 -12.50 41.97 33.12
C ASP A 1138 -12.56 42.61 31.72
N ILE A 1139 -11.39 42.89 31.11
CA ILE A 1139 -11.29 43.38 29.73
C ILE A 1139 -11.81 42.33 28.74
N MET A 1140 -11.48 41.06 28.96
CA MET A 1140 -11.87 39.98 28.05
C MET A 1140 -13.35 39.62 28.18
N VAL A 1141 -13.93 39.74 29.39
CA VAL A 1141 -15.37 39.58 29.65
C VAL A 1141 -16.17 40.74 29.05
N ALA A 1142 -15.73 41.99 29.20
CA ALA A 1142 -16.38 43.15 28.58
C ALA A 1142 -16.41 43.07 27.03
N ILE A 1143 -15.39 42.46 26.43
CA ILE A 1143 -15.30 42.25 24.97
C ILE A 1143 -16.10 41.01 24.51
N SER A 1144 -16.44 40.06 25.40
CA SER A 1144 -17.35 38.96 25.06
C SER A 1144 -18.82 39.35 25.13
N ASP A 1145 -19.18 40.30 26.00
CA ASP A 1145 -20.60 40.58 26.35
C ASP A 1145 -21.30 41.63 25.46
N HIS A 1146 -20.57 42.40 24.64
CA HIS A 1146 -21.19 43.44 23.80
C HIS A 1146 -21.62 42.93 22.40
N SER A 1147 -22.90 42.60 22.29
CA SER A 1147 -23.60 42.26 21.04
C SER A 1147 -23.98 43.51 20.22
N SER A 1148 -23.05 44.07 19.45
CA SER A 1148 -23.38 44.82 18.21
C SER A 1148 -22.20 44.79 17.20
N ALA A 1149 -22.50 44.34 15.98
CA ALA A 1149 -21.59 43.62 15.10
C ALA A 1149 -20.38 44.37 14.46
N PRO A 1150 -20.31 45.72 14.33
CA PRO A 1150 -19.13 46.38 13.76
C PRO A 1150 -18.08 46.83 14.80
N LYS A 1151 -18.51 47.35 15.95
CA LYS A 1151 -17.60 47.90 16.98
C LYS A 1151 -16.78 46.79 17.67
N LEU A 1152 -17.33 45.57 17.77
CA LEU A 1152 -16.66 44.43 18.40
C LEU A 1152 -15.40 43.98 17.66
N LEU A 1153 -15.43 43.96 16.32
CA LEU A 1153 -14.27 43.59 15.50
C LEU A 1153 -13.15 44.62 15.64
N MET A 1154 -13.52 45.90 15.68
CA MET A 1154 -12.59 46.99 15.94
C MET A 1154 -11.96 46.86 17.32
N HIS A 1155 -12.74 46.65 18.39
CA HIS A 1155 -12.18 46.47 19.74
C HIS A 1155 -11.24 45.25 19.83
N LYS A 1156 -11.61 44.12 19.22
CA LYS A 1156 -10.76 42.92 19.19
C LYS A 1156 -9.46 43.11 18.40
N LEU A 1157 -9.51 43.81 17.26
CA LEU A 1157 -8.32 44.17 16.48
C LEU A 1157 -7.44 45.17 17.24
N THR A 1158 -8.02 46.20 17.84
CA THR A 1158 -7.30 47.20 18.63
C THR A 1158 -6.63 46.57 19.83
N LEU A 1159 -7.30 45.67 20.55
CA LEU A 1159 -6.69 44.97 21.68
C LEU A 1159 -5.51 44.09 21.23
N ALA A 1160 -5.69 43.27 20.20
CA ALA A 1160 -4.62 42.41 19.68
C ALA A 1160 -3.43 43.24 19.16
N ALA A 1161 -3.72 44.32 18.43
CA ALA A 1161 -2.72 45.24 17.92
C ALA A 1161 -1.95 45.93 19.05
N SER A 1162 -2.67 46.40 20.07
CA SER A 1162 -2.08 47.07 21.24
C SER A 1162 -1.14 46.15 22.01
N VAL A 1163 -1.57 44.92 22.34
CA VAL A 1163 -0.71 43.97 23.07
C VAL A 1163 0.58 43.69 22.33
N TYR A 1164 0.49 43.40 21.04
CA TYR A 1164 1.68 43.09 20.26
C TYR A 1164 2.58 44.31 20.03
N MET A 1165 2.02 45.49 19.76
CA MET A 1165 2.82 46.68 19.54
C MET A 1165 3.47 47.18 20.82
N VAL A 1166 2.79 47.13 21.96
CA VAL A 1166 3.38 47.42 23.28
C VAL A 1166 4.46 46.41 23.63
N TRP A 1167 4.23 45.11 23.41
CA TRP A 1167 5.26 44.08 23.62
C TRP A 1167 6.46 44.28 22.70
N ARG A 1168 6.23 44.59 21.42
CA ARG A 1168 7.28 44.87 20.45
C ARG A 1168 8.06 46.11 20.80
N GLU A 1169 7.39 47.19 21.21
CA GLU A 1169 8.05 48.43 21.62
C GLU A 1169 8.85 48.23 22.91
N ARG A 1170 8.34 47.49 23.88
CA ARG A 1170 9.12 47.10 25.07
C ARG A 1170 10.39 46.33 24.69
N ASN A 1171 10.29 45.36 23.79
CA ASN A 1171 11.47 44.63 23.32
C ASN A 1171 12.41 45.52 22.50
N ASN A 1172 11.88 46.42 21.66
CA ASN A 1172 12.71 47.41 20.98
C ASN A 1172 13.48 48.20 22.03
N ARG A 1173 12.82 48.81 23.02
CA ARG A 1173 13.48 49.60 24.07
C ARG A 1173 14.50 48.84 24.91
N LEU A 1174 14.31 47.53 25.11
CA LEU A 1174 15.24 46.69 25.85
C LEU A 1174 16.46 46.26 25.04
N PHE A 1175 16.31 46.10 23.71
CA PHE A 1175 17.33 45.45 22.87
C PHE A 1175 17.83 46.33 21.71
N SER A 1176 17.26 47.52 21.54
CA SER A 1176 17.63 48.52 20.54
C SER A 1176 17.32 49.91 21.10
N ASP A 1177 18.30 50.80 21.25
CA ASP A 1177 18.12 52.13 21.87
C ASP A 1177 17.13 53.10 21.16
N LYS A 1178 16.31 52.60 20.24
CA LYS A 1178 15.28 53.34 19.50
C LYS A 1178 13.96 53.34 20.30
N LYS A 1179 13.75 54.39 21.11
CA LYS A 1179 12.50 54.63 21.84
C LYS A 1179 11.50 55.39 20.94
N LYS A 1180 10.33 54.81 20.67
CA LYS A 1180 9.21 55.56 20.08
C LYS A 1180 8.39 56.24 21.18
N PRO A 1181 7.99 57.52 21.02
CA PRO A 1181 7.10 58.14 21.98
C PRO A 1181 5.72 57.47 21.97
N PRO A 1182 4.98 57.46 23.09
CA PRO A 1182 3.68 56.79 23.18
C PRO A 1182 2.69 57.23 22.10
N GLU A 1183 2.69 58.50 21.69
CA GLU A 1183 1.80 58.99 20.64
C GLU A 1183 2.07 58.30 19.29
N GLN A 1184 3.33 58.03 18.98
CA GLN A 1184 3.72 57.32 17.77
C GLN A 1184 3.33 55.84 17.82
N LEU A 1185 3.39 55.20 18.99
CA LEU A 1185 2.95 53.81 19.16
C LEU A 1185 1.42 53.69 19.00
N VAL A 1186 0.67 54.64 19.55
CA VAL A 1186 -0.79 54.72 19.38
C VAL A 1186 -1.15 54.93 17.91
N LYS A 1187 -0.40 55.77 17.19
CA LYS A 1187 -0.56 55.96 15.74
C LYS A 1187 -0.31 54.66 14.97
N ASP A 1188 0.78 53.95 15.27
CA ASP A 1188 1.11 52.66 14.64
C ASP A 1188 0.03 51.59 14.90
N ILE A 1189 -0.56 51.56 16.10
CA ILE A 1189 -1.68 50.66 16.43
C ILE A 1189 -2.92 51.04 15.61
N LYS A 1190 -3.27 52.34 15.57
CA LYS A 1190 -4.41 52.85 14.78
C LYS A 1190 -4.25 52.51 13.30
N ASP A 1191 -3.07 52.70 12.72
CA ASP A 1191 -2.79 52.40 11.30
C ASP A 1191 -2.97 50.91 10.99
N VAL A 1192 -2.53 50.02 11.89
CA VAL A 1192 -2.70 48.56 11.72
C VAL A 1192 -4.17 48.15 11.79
N VAL A 1193 -4.95 48.73 12.71
CA VAL A 1193 -6.39 48.46 12.82
C VAL A 1193 -7.13 49.05 11.61
N PHE A 1194 -6.77 50.25 11.18
CA PHE A 1194 -7.39 50.96 10.05
C PHE A 1194 -7.14 50.25 8.72
N MET A 1195 -5.89 49.83 8.45
CA MET A 1195 -5.55 49.01 7.27
C MET A 1195 -6.43 47.75 7.18
N ARG A 1196 -6.87 47.22 8.32
CA ARG A 1196 -7.62 45.97 8.37
C ARG A 1196 -9.13 46.15 8.29
N LEU A 1197 -9.67 47.27 8.78
CA LEU A 1197 -11.10 47.57 8.73
C LEU A 1197 -11.53 48.28 7.44
N GLY A 1198 -10.63 49.01 6.77
CA GLY A 1198 -10.84 49.50 5.40
C GLY A 1198 -11.85 50.64 5.21
N ASP A 1199 -12.42 51.24 6.27
CA ASP A 1199 -13.50 52.25 6.14
C ASP A 1199 -13.16 53.57 6.85
N LYS A 1200 -13.43 54.71 6.18
CA LYS A 1200 -13.04 56.08 6.60
C LYS A 1200 -13.89 56.66 7.74
N ARG A 1201 -14.95 55.98 8.18
CA ARG A 1201 -15.91 56.48 9.21
C ARG A 1201 -15.49 56.25 10.67
N VAL A 1202 -14.25 55.83 10.90
CA VAL A 1202 -13.73 55.39 12.22
C VAL A 1202 -12.68 56.37 12.78
N GLN A 1203 -12.56 57.57 12.18
CA GLN A 1203 -11.67 58.62 12.72
C GLN A 1203 -12.13 59.12 14.09
#